data_AF-A0A933W9P3-F1
#
_entry.id   AF-A0A933W9P3-F1
#
_cell.length_a   1.000
_cell.length_b   1.000
_cell.length_c   1.000
_cell.angle_alpha   90.00
_cell.angle_beta   90.00
_cell.angle_gamma   90.00
#
_symmetry.space_group_name_H-M   'P 1'
#
loop_
_entity.id
_entity.type
_entity.pdbx_description
1 polymer ?
#
loop_
_entity_poly.entity_id
_entity_poly.type
_entity_poly.pdbx_seq_one_letter_code
_entity_poly.pdbx_strand_id
1 'polypeptide(L)'
;MDSKYLVIIDVDKIQDYIFATGKLKEIRGASAILSDFNDFGEVERRLAPFCGELLYSGGGNVMALFSGVDGEGRAKNFILSEMAEIKKTTSIATLTGIVEKTSEDEIKEKFVELVLRAERHLARCKESKWLALDFFHSPLIKVCVSCRKYPAEKRDGADSNTLLCRGCFLKRAASSRSRIFKQFCEWLKIKLAKEPMGAWNPSDLDNYYKSSIMEERDLSHIGDKSDGYVGLIVSDGNRMGEKLKTVQNQEKFKELSRLIKESLRESLFEAIARGLTPDASGFVPVEFVLVGGDDLVLVLPTNRAIRVAQDVCRIFQEKTREAGSELSISSGVAIARSKFPISRLHKIGEDLLKSAKRLSNQYKTEEKIEAGCLDFAVISTASSSGIQEIREKEYSFQPPNQNFKTHRRPYRVFDSKNNPSELMDLISSIETLQKEKFPKSRLNQYYKALLSGDKDQLLYDLLRLTARLKEKERKVFNNSVIEKLSMKNFWVETSENAEQVYKNPISDIVELYDFIQEKKSRQMTEIKNVFLKIQITPRTPFHIGSGLGVSGIIDKAMLKDASGLPYIPGSTLKGRIKYHYTRLYPLFHSDPICIDYAACCAIPDVRSCCSVCRIFGSRAHRGGLVFKDALQTKPQFKGIPSRRVEFMKTYPPFSPSIRMGVKISRRRRVAEEKKLFSMEVSSPQLPYETEIAGRLFLKEKEFNFFLMVLKRMDKIGGGKSRGLGAVEITFLPETKEDEQ
;
A
#
# COMPACT_ATOMS: atom_id res chain seq x y z
N MET A 1 -39.98 -46.70 -5.01
CA MET A 1 -39.03 -45.72 -4.47
C MET A 1 -38.62 -44.81 -5.60
N ASP A 2 -39.01 -43.54 -5.53
CA ASP A 2 -38.60 -42.57 -6.55
C ASP A 2 -37.08 -42.44 -6.50
N SER A 3 -36.42 -42.89 -7.57
CA SER A 3 -34.97 -42.75 -7.69
C SER A 3 -34.64 -41.26 -7.76
N LYS A 4 -33.68 -40.81 -6.94
CA LYS A 4 -33.15 -39.46 -6.97
C LYS A 4 -31.78 -39.48 -7.64
N TYR A 5 -31.38 -38.35 -8.20
CA TYR A 5 -30.12 -38.24 -8.93
C TYR A 5 -29.40 -36.96 -8.49
N LEU A 6 -28.16 -37.12 -8.04
CA LEU A 6 -27.26 -36.03 -7.72
C LEU A 6 -26.42 -35.69 -8.94
N VAL A 7 -26.50 -34.44 -9.38
CA VAL A 7 -25.64 -33.88 -10.41
C VAL A 7 -24.54 -33.06 -9.76
N ILE A 8 -23.30 -33.34 -10.11
CA ILE A 8 -22.16 -32.47 -9.82
C ILE A 8 -21.54 -32.06 -11.16
N ILE A 9 -21.38 -30.74 -11.33
CA ILE A 9 -20.73 -30.12 -12.46
C ILE A 9 -19.57 -29.28 -11.93
N ASP A 10 -18.43 -29.36 -12.60
CA ASP A 10 -17.23 -28.60 -12.27
C ASP A 10 -16.55 -28.09 -13.54
N VAL A 11 -16.27 -26.79 -13.59
CA VAL A 11 -15.56 -26.14 -14.69
C VAL A 11 -14.10 -26.61 -14.70
N ASP A 12 -13.65 -27.14 -15.83
CA ASP A 12 -12.31 -27.68 -15.96
C ASP A 12 -11.28 -26.54 -16.01
N LYS A 13 -10.24 -26.64 -15.17
CA LYS A 13 -9.02 -25.80 -15.21
C LYS A 13 -9.31 -24.29 -15.25
N ILE A 14 -10.16 -23.81 -14.33
CA ILE A 14 -10.55 -22.40 -14.18
C ILE A 14 -9.34 -21.46 -14.20
N GLN A 15 -8.29 -21.80 -13.44
CA GLN A 15 -7.07 -21.00 -13.38
C GLN A 15 -6.34 -20.96 -14.73
N ASP A 16 -6.22 -22.08 -15.45
CA ASP A 16 -5.60 -22.10 -16.78
C ASP A 16 -6.39 -21.25 -17.78
N TYR A 17 -7.73 -21.24 -17.67
CA TYR A 17 -8.57 -20.38 -18.48
C TYR A 17 -8.30 -18.90 -18.15
N ILE A 18 -8.28 -18.50 -16.88
CA ILE A 18 -8.07 -17.10 -16.47
C ILE A 18 -6.67 -16.62 -16.82
N PHE A 19 -5.64 -17.39 -16.47
CA PHE A 19 -4.22 -17.06 -16.67
C PHE A 19 -3.67 -17.48 -18.03
N ALA A 20 -4.52 -17.88 -18.99
CA ALA A 20 -4.13 -18.15 -20.38
C ALA A 20 -3.48 -16.93 -21.07
N THR A 21 -3.65 -15.74 -20.50
CA THR A 21 -3.25 -14.46 -21.08
C THR A 21 -2.53 -13.63 -20.03
N GLY A 22 -1.50 -12.88 -20.41
CA GLY A 22 -0.78 -11.98 -19.48
C GLY A 22 -1.42 -10.60 -19.29
N LYS A 23 -2.56 -10.32 -19.94
CA LYS A 23 -3.19 -8.99 -19.96
C LYS A 23 -4.26 -8.89 -18.88
N LEU A 24 -4.15 -7.89 -18.00
CA LEU A 24 -5.08 -7.67 -16.89
C LEU A 24 -6.54 -7.55 -17.36
N LYS A 25 -6.77 -6.81 -18.44
CA LYS A 25 -8.10 -6.65 -19.07
C LYS A 25 -8.77 -8.00 -19.35
N GLU A 26 -8.00 -8.94 -19.90
CA GLU A 26 -8.50 -10.27 -20.26
C GLU A 26 -8.67 -11.19 -19.05
N ILE A 27 -7.80 -11.07 -18.04
CA ILE A 27 -7.91 -11.80 -16.77
C ILE A 27 -9.17 -11.38 -16.01
N ARG A 28 -9.39 -10.07 -15.88
CA ARG A 28 -10.58 -9.49 -15.25
C ARG A 28 -11.86 -9.95 -15.95
N GLY A 29 -11.89 -9.85 -17.28
CA GLY A 29 -13.05 -10.30 -18.05
C GLY A 29 -13.26 -11.81 -18.01
N ALA A 30 -12.19 -12.62 -17.96
CA ALA A 30 -12.29 -14.06 -17.75
C ALA A 30 -12.95 -14.39 -16.40
N SER A 31 -12.52 -13.70 -15.34
CA SER A 31 -13.09 -13.83 -14.00
C SER A 31 -14.55 -13.40 -13.96
N ALA A 32 -14.88 -12.26 -14.57
CA ALA A 32 -16.25 -11.77 -14.66
C ALA A 32 -17.19 -12.76 -15.38
N ILE A 33 -16.74 -13.29 -16.52
CA ILE A 33 -17.50 -14.31 -17.28
C ILE A 33 -17.79 -15.54 -16.41
N LEU A 34 -16.78 -16.07 -15.70
CA LEU A 34 -16.97 -17.24 -14.85
C LEU A 34 -17.81 -16.94 -13.61
N SER A 35 -17.71 -15.74 -13.05
CA SER A 35 -18.53 -15.31 -11.92
C SER A 35 -20.00 -15.17 -12.33
N ASP A 36 -20.28 -14.68 -13.54
CA ASP A 36 -21.65 -14.55 -14.05
C ASP A 36 -22.21 -15.94 -14.43
N PHE A 37 -21.41 -16.81 -15.04
CA PHE A 37 -21.82 -18.17 -15.40
C PHE A 37 -22.23 -19.00 -14.17
N ASN A 38 -21.47 -18.92 -13.07
CA ASN A 38 -21.71 -19.66 -11.83
C ASN A 38 -22.58 -18.91 -10.82
N ASP A 39 -23.19 -17.79 -11.21
CA ASP A 39 -24.07 -17.08 -10.30
C ASP A 39 -25.30 -17.91 -9.95
N PHE A 40 -25.67 -17.94 -8.67
CA PHE A 40 -26.72 -18.82 -8.18
C PHE A 40 -28.05 -18.61 -8.92
N GLY A 41 -28.48 -17.34 -9.08
CA GLY A 41 -29.74 -17.02 -9.77
C GLY A 41 -29.68 -17.26 -11.29
N GLU A 42 -28.50 -17.21 -11.91
CA GLU A 42 -28.34 -17.58 -13.32
C GLU A 42 -28.44 -19.10 -13.50
N VAL A 43 -27.75 -19.87 -12.66
CA VAL A 43 -27.80 -21.33 -12.68
C VAL A 43 -29.19 -21.85 -12.37
N GLU A 44 -29.87 -21.28 -11.38
CA GLU A 44 -31.25 -21.64 -11.03
C GLU A 44 -32.20 -21.43 -12.21
N ARG A 45 -32.08 -20.31 -12.93
CA ARG A 45 -32.86 -20.06 -14.15
C ARG A 45 -32.57 -21.06 -15.27
N ARG A 46 -31.32 -21.48 -15.43
CA ARG A 46 -30.93 -22.51 -16.43
C ARG A 46 -31.35 -23.91 -16.01
N LEU A 47 -31.47 -24.18 -14.71
CA LEU A 47 -31.90 -25.45 -14.14
C LEU A 47 -33.43 -25.64 -14.17
N ALA A 48 -34.19 -24.55 -14.02
CA ALA A 48 -35.65 -24.58 -13.93
C ALA A 48 -36.37 -25.37 -15.06
N PRO A 49 -35.98 -25.28 -16.35
CA PRO A 49 -36.60 -26.07 -17.43
C PRO A 49 -36.45 -27.59 -17.28
N PHE A 50 -35.48 -28.04 -16.48
CA PHE A 50 -35.20 -29.46 -16.24
C PHE A 50 -35.81 -29.97 -14.92
N CYS A 51 -36.57 -29.13 -14.21
CA CYS A 51 -37.20 -29.45 -12.93
C CYS A 51 -36.21 -30.02 -11.89
N GLY A 52 -35.02 -29.42 -11.79
CA GLY A 52 -34.01 -29.76 -10.78
C GLY A 52 -34.01 -28.77 -9.62
N GLU A 53 -33.58 -29.21 -8.44
CA GLU A 53 -33.35 -28.38 -7.26
C GLU A 53 -31.86 -28.02 -7.15
N LEU A 54 -31.53 -26.73 -7.14
CA LEU A 54 -30.14 -26.28 -6.98
C LEU A 54 -29.72 -26.39 -5.51
N LEU A 55 -28.65 -27.14 -5.25
CA LEU A 55 -28.07 -27.28 -3.92
C LEU A 55 -26.96 -26.28 -3.64
N TYR A 56 -26.07 -26.11 -4.61
CA TYR A 56 -24.88 -25.28 -4.48
C TYR A 56 -24.45 -24.75 -5.84
N SER A 57 -23.99 -23.50 -5.87
CA SER A 57 -23.32 -22.89 -7.02
C SER A 57 -22.24 -21.91 -6.54
N GLY A 58 -21.00 -22.15 -6.96
CA GLY A 58 -19.87 -21.28 -6.62
C GLY A 58 -18.51 -21.87 -6.96
N GLY A 59 -17.55 -21.01 -7.28
CA GLY A 59 -16.16 -21.44 -7.56
C GLY A 59 -16.01 -22.35 -8.79
N GLY A 60 -16.97 -22.32 -9.73
CA GLY A 60 -17.00 -23.24 -10.87
C GLY A 60 -17.67 -24.58 -10.60
N ASN A 61 -18.17 -24.80 -9.38
CA ASN A 61 -18.88 -26.01 -9.00
C ASN A 61 -20.38 -25.75 -8.89
N VAL A 62 -21.18 -26.66 -9.46
CA VAL A 62 -22.64 -26.68 -9.40
C VAL A 62 -23.09 -28.05 -8.90
N MET A 63 -24.01 -28.07 -7.95
CA MET A 63 -24.62 -29.29 -7.41
C MET A 63 -26.13 -29.16 -7.44
N ALA A 64 -26.82 -30.16 -8.01
CA ALA A 64 -28.28 -30.14 -8.14
C ALA A 64 -28.89 -31.54 -7.93
N LEU A 65 -30.14 -31.58 -7.47
CA LEU A 65 -30.92 -32.81 -7.30
C LEU A 65 -32.04 -32.91 -8.32
N PHE A 66 -32.25 -34.11 -8.85
CA PHE A 66 -33.34 -34.45 -9.74
C PHE A 66 -34.14 -35.62 -9.18
N SER A 67 -35.47 -35.54 -9.26
CA SER A 67 -36.40 -36.56 -8.74
C SER A 67 -37.37 -37.05 -9.82
N GLY A 68 -37.95 -38.23 -9.62
CA GLY A 68 -39.00 -38.81 -10.46
C GLY A 68 -38.49 -39.74 -11.58
N VAL A 69 -39.44 -40.31 -12.34
CA VAL A 69 -39.20 -41.42 -13.29
C VAL A 69 -38.20 -41.08 -14.40
N ASP A 70 -38.19 -39.83 -14.88
CA ASP A 70 -37.24 -39.32 -15.88
C ASP A 70 -36.12 -38.45 -15.27
N GLY A 71 -35.85 -38.61 -13.97
CA GLY A 71 -34.84 -37.79 -13.26
C GLY A 71 -33.44 -37.89 -13.88
N GLU A 72 -33.04 -39.09 -14.33
CA GLU A 72 -31.73 -39.32 -14.95
C GLU A 72 -31.60 -38.64 -16.32
N GLY A 73 -32.64 -38.71 -17.15
CA GLY A 73 -32.68 -38.10 -18.47
C GLY A 73 -32.58 -36.58 -18.36
N ARG A 74 -33.38 -35.97 -17.46
CA ARG A 74 -33.32 -34.53 -17.19
C ARG A 74 -31.97 -34.10 -16.63
N ALA A 75 -31.37 -34.89 -15.72
CA ALA A 75 -30.02 -34.62 -15.19
C ALA A 75 -28.95 -34.62 -16.29
N LYS A 76 -28.96 -35.63 -17.18
CA LYS A 76 -28.03 -35.71 -18.32
C LYS A 76 -28.21 -34.55 -19.30
N ASN A 77 -29.46 -34.19 -19.60
CA ASN A 77 -29.78 -33.06 -20.49
C ASN A 77 -29.35 -31.72 -19.89
N PHE A 78 -29.47 -31.54 -18.57
CA PHE A 78 -28.97 -30.36 -17.88
C PHE A 78 -27.44 -30.24 -18.01
N ILE A 79 -26.68 -31.33 -17.81
CA ILE A 79 -25.23 -31.33 -18.00
C ILE A 79 -24.87 -30.93 -19.44
N LEU A 80 -25.56 -31.48 -20.45
CA LEU A 80 -25.33 -31.13 -21.86
C LEU A 80 -25.65 -29.65 -22.15
N SER A 81 -26.72 -29.13 -21.55
CA SER A 81 -27.08 -27.71 -21.63
C SER A 81 -26.00 -26.81 -21.04
N GLU A 82 -25.49 -27.14 -19.85
CA GLU A 82 -24.39 -26.38 -19.23
C GLU A 82 -23.11 -26.46 -20.06
N MET A 83 -22.78 -27.64 -20.63
CA MET A 83 -21.63 -27.80 -21.53
C MET A 83 -21.74 -26.92 -22.78
N ALA A 84 -22.94 -26.82 -23.36
CA ALA A 84 -23.19 -25.94 -24.50
C ALA A 84 -23.06 -24.45 -24.11
N GLU A 85 -23.61 -24.07 -22.95
CA GLU A 85 -23.61 -22.68 -22.48
C GLU A 85 -22.21 -22.20 -22.10
N ILE A 86 -21.39 -23.01 -21.43
CA ILE A 86 -20.01 -22.61 -21.11
C ILE A 86 -19.17 -22.44 -22.38
N LYS A 87 -19.36 -23.31 -23.38
CA LYS A 87 -18.67 -23.22 -24.67
C LYS A 87 -19.11 -21.99 -25.44
N LYS A 88 -20.40 -21.65 -25.41
CA LYS A 88 -20.93 -20.43 -26.03
C LYS A 88 -20.36 -19.17 -25.37
N THR A 89 -20.31 -19.16 -24.04
CA THR A 89 -19.94 -17.97 -23.25
C THR A 89 -18.42 -17.75 -23.20
N THR A 90 -17.61 -18.82 -23.14
CA THR A 90 -16.15 -18.71 -23.01
C THR A 90 -15.38 -19.05 -24.28
N SER A 91 -16.02 -19.75 -25.23
CA SER A 91 -15.41 -20.35 -26.43
C SER A 91 -14.30 -21.38 -26.20
N ILE A 92 -13.76 -21.49 -24.98
CA ILE A 92 -12.51 -22.20 -24.69
C ILE A 92 -12.64 -23.09 -23.45
N ALA A 93 -13.30 -22.63 -22.40
CA ALA A 93 -13.42 -23.41 -21.17
C ALA A 93 -14.35 -24.61 -21.39
N THR A 94 -14.05 -25.69 -20.70
CA THR A 94 -14.87 -26.90 -20.67
C THR A 94 -15.38 -27.13 -19.25
N LEU A 95 -16.38 -27.98 -19.10
CA LEU A 95 -16.83 -28.47 -17.80
C LEU A 95 -16.99 -29.98 -17.84
N THR A 96 -16.87 -30.60 -16.69
CA THR A 96 -17.17 -32.01 -16.47
C THR A 96 -18.41 -32.11 -15.59
N GLY A 97 -19.38 -32.92 -15.99
CA GLY A 97 -20.57 -33.20 -15.20
C GLY A 97 -20.76 -34.70 -15.06
N ILE A 98 -21.19 -35.13 -13.87
CA ILE A 98 -21.54 -36.52 -13.56
C ILE A 98 -22.94 -36.59 -12.98
N VAL A 99 -23.58 -37.75 -13.14
CA VAL A 99 -24.86 -38.09 -12.52
C VAL A 99 -24.65 -39.29 -11.62
N GLU A 100 -24.96 -39.14 -10.34
CA GLU A 100 -24.94 -40.22 -9.36
C GLU A 100 -26.36 -40.57 -8.93
N LYS A 101 -26.71 -41.85 -9.06
CA LYS A 101 -27.99 -42.36 -8.56
C LYS A 101 -27.96 -42.38 -7.04
N THR A 102 -29.07 -41.99 -6.42
CA THR A 102 -29.22 -41.93 -4.96
C THR A 102 -30.66 -42.21 -4.52
N SER A 103 -30.87 -42.33 -3.22
CA SER A 103 -32.17 -42.50 -2.57
C SER A 103 -32.43 -41.38 -1.55
N GLU A 104 -33.69 -41.24 -1.12
CA GLU A 104 -34.07 -40.27 -0.11
C GLU A 104 -33.40 -40.53 1.25
N ASP A 105 -33.21 -41.81 1.61
CA ASP A 105 -32.51 -42.21 2.82
C ASP A 105 -31.02 -41.86 2.75
N GLU A 106 -30.38 -42.06 1.60
CA GLU A 106 -28.97 -41.71 1.41
C GLU A 106 -28.76 -40.18 1.47
N ILE A 107 -29.69 -39.38 0.96
CA ILE A 107 -29.65 -37.91 1.09
C ILE A 107 -29.85 -37.45 2.55
N LYS A 108 -30.69 -38.14 3.33
CA LYS A 108 -30.95 -37.77 4.73
C LYS A 108 -29.83 -38.16 5.68
N GLU A 109 -29.30 -39.38 5.52
CA GLU A 109 -28.40 -40.00 6.50
C GLU A 109 -26.94 -40.08 6.03
N LYS A 110 -26.70 -40.08 4.71
CA LYS A 110 -25.38 -40.35 4.11
C LYS A 110 -25.00 -39.33 3.03
N PHE A 111 -25.51 -38.11 3.14
CA PHE A 111 -25.34 -37.07 2.11
C PHE A 111 -23.88 -36.83 1.76
N VAL A 112 -23.00 -36.76 2.76
CA VAL A 112 -21.58 -36.48 2.52
C VAL A 112 -20.86 -37.66 1.89
N GLU A 113 -21.23 -38.89 2.23
CA GLU A 113 -20.67 -40.08 1.56
C GLU A 113 -21.05 -40.10 0.08
N LEU A 114 -22.29 -39.73 -0.24
CA LEU A 114 -22.77 -39.54 -1.60
C LEU A 114 -21.97 -38.45 -2.34
N VAL A 115 -21.77 -37.28 -1.73
CA VAL A 115 -20.97 -36.19 -2.33
C VAL A 115 -19.53 -36.64 -2.59
N LEU A 116 -18.89 -37.32 -1.65
CA LEU A 116 -17.52 -37.83 -1.82
C LEU A 116 -17.43 -38.95 -2.87
N ARG A 117 -18.46 -39.78 -3.02
CA ARG A 117 -18.56 -40.75 -4.12
C ARG A 117 -18.64 -40.01 -5.46
N ALA A 118 -19.50 -39.02 -5.55
CA ALA A 118 -19.72 -38.20 -6.73
C ALA A 118 -18.46 -37.41 -7.13
N GLU A 119 -17.75 -36.79 -6.18
CA GLU A 119 -16.48 -36.09 -6.42
C GLU A 119 -15.38 -37.02 -6.92
N ARG A 120 -15.28 -38.25 -6.38
CA ARG A 120 -14.32 -39.25 -6.88
C ARG A 120 -14.64 -39.69 -8.31
N HIS A 121 -15.92 -39.85 -8.64
CA HIS A 121 -16.34 -40.16 -10.01
C HIS A 121 -15.99 -38.99 -10.94
N LEU A 122 -16.30 -37.75 -10.54
CA LEU A 122 -15.96 -36.55 -11.27
C LEU A 122 -14.44 -36.43 -11.53
N ALA A 123 -13.61 -36.67 -10.52
CA ALA A 123 -12.15 -36.65 -10.65
C ALA A 123 -11.65 -37.64 -11.70
N ARG A 124 -12.16 -38.88 -11.70
CA ARG A 124 -11.84 -39.89 -12.72
C ARG A 124 -12.25 -39.46 -14.13
N CYS A 125 -13.42 -38.83 -14.27
CA CYS A 125 -13.88 -38.29 -15.56
C CYS A 125 -13.02 -37.11 -16.05
N LYS A 126 -12.51 -36.28 -15.12
CA LYS A 126 -11.57 -35.20 -15.46
C LYS A 126 -10.22 -35.75 -15.95
N GLU A 127 -9.72 -36.82 -15.34
CA GLU A 127 -8.49 -37.49 -15.77
C GLU A 127 -8.64 -38.17 -17.14
N SER A 128 -9.80 -38.78 -17.44
CA SER A 128 -10.02 -39.45 -18.73
C SER A 128 -10.14 -38.48 -19.92
N LYS A 129 -10.47 -37.21 -19.68
CA LYS A 129 -10.48 -36.14 -20.70
C LYS A 129 -9.07 -35.71 -21.17
N TRP A 130 -7.99 -36.22 -20.56
CA TRP A 130 -6.62 -35.78 -20.83
C TRP A 130 -6.09 -36.10 -22.25
N LEU A 131 -6.91 -36.72 -23.10
CA LEU A 131 -6.72 -36.79 -24.56
C LEU A 131 -7.72 -35.89 -25.30
N ALA A 132 -7.48 -34.59 -25.41
CA ALA A 132 -8.13 -33.79 -26.46
C ALA A 132 -7.46 -32.44 -26.71
N LEU A 133 -7.05 -32.27 -27.98
CA LEU A 133 -6.78 -31.02 -28.71
C LEU A 133 -5.46 -30.31 -28.42
N ASP A 134 -4.37 -30.92 -28.86
CA ASP A 134 -3.28 -30.12 -29.43
C ASP A 134 -3.79 -29.47 -30.71
N PHE A 135 -3.88 -28.14 -30.72
CA PHE A 135 -4.21 -27.41 -31.93
C PHE A 135 -3.03 -27.52 -32.90
N PHE A 136 -3.32 -28.02 -34.11
CA PHE A 136 -2.37 -28.03 -35.21
C PHE A 136 -1.93 -26.60 -35.53
N HIS A 137 -0.63 -26.32 -35.34
CA HIS A 137 -0.03 -25.08 -35.81
C HIS A 137 0.16 -25.21 -37.33
N SER A 138 -0.70 -24.55 -38.10
CA SER A 138 -0.57 -24.46 -39.56
C SER A 138 0.01 -23.09 -39.96
N PRO A 139 0.95 -23.01 -40.92
CA PRO A 139 1.41 -21.74 -41.48
C PRO A 139 0.29 -20.87 -42.07
N LEU A 140 -0.86 -21.47 -42.41
CA LEU A 140 -2.04 -20.78 -42.94
C LEU A 140 -2.89 -20.12 -41.84
N ILE A 141 -2.60 -20.38 -40.56
CA ILE A 141 -3.38 -19.91 -39.43
C ILE A 141 -2.55 -18.95 -38.60
N LYS A 142 -3.05 -17.72 -38.45
CA LYS A 142 -2.46 -16.75 -37.52
C LYS A 142 -2.97 -17.01 -36.10
N VAL A 143 -2.05 -17.23 -35.17
CA VAL A 143 -2.40 -17.45 -33.75
C VAL A 143 -2.78 -16.14 -33.06
N CYS A 144 -3.67 -16.24 -32.08
CA CYS A 144 -4.07 -15.13 -31.21
C CYS A 144 -2.84 -14.50 -30.55
N VAL A 145 -2.73 -13.17 -30.63
CA VAL A 145 -1.60 -12.41 -30.07
C VAL A 145 -1.52 -12.54 -28.55
N SER A 146 -2.67 -12.67 -27.88
CA SER A 146 -2.74 -12.67 -26.42
C SER A 146 -2.46 -14.05 -25.81
N CYS A 147 -3.27 -15.06 -26.14
CA CYS A 147 -3.12 -16.39 -25.55
C CYS A 147 -2.08 -17.27 -26.23
N ARG A 148 -1.69 -16.94 -27.48
CA ARG A 148 -0.72 -17.71 -28.31
C ARG A 148 -1.07 -19.19 -28.52
N LYS A 149 -2.30 -19.60 -28.22
CA LYS A 149 -2.78 -20.98 -28.29
C LYS A 149 -3.81 -21.21 -29.40
N TYR A 150 -4.75 -20.29 -29.56
CA TYR A 150 -5.91 -20.47 -30.44
C TYR A 150 -5.82 -19.61 -31.71
N PRO A 151 -6.44 -20.05 -32.82
CA PRO A 151 -6.55 -19.25 -34.05
C PRO A 151 -7.19 -17.88 -33.79
N ALA A 152 -6.67 -16.84 -34.44
CA ALA A 152 -7.29 -15.53 -34.40
C ALA A 152 -8.53 -15.46 -35.30
N GLU A 153 -9.62 -14.88 -34.80
CA GLU A 153 -10.91 -14.73 -35.49
C GLU A 153 -11.38 -13.27 -35.52
N LYS A 154 -11.01 -12.47 -34.52
CA LYS A 154 -11.48 -11.10 -34.34
C LYS A 154 -10.32 -10.11 -34.33
N ARG A 155 -10.57 -8.88 -34.78
CA ARG A 155 -9.67 -7.74 -34.60
C ARG A 155 -10.07 -7.00 -33.31
N ASP A 156 -9.07 -6.49 -32.60
CA ASP A 156 -9.35 -5.57 -31.50
C ASP A 156 -9.89 -4.24 -32.05
N GLY A 157 -10.88 -3.66 -31.37
CA GLY A 157 -11.50 -2.41 -31.78
C GLY A 157 -10.59 -1.20 -31.56
N ALA A 158 -9.73 -1.25 -30.53
CA ALA A 158 -8.80 -0.17 -30.19
C ALA A 158 -7.49 -0.23 -30.99
N ASP A 159 -7.06 -1.42 -31.40
CA ASP A 159 -5.86 -1.64 -32.22
C ASP A 159 -6.17 -2.65 -33.33
N SER A 160 -6.41 -2.14 -34.53
CA SER A 160 -6.74 -2.96 -35.71
C SER A 160 -5.67 -3.98 -36.10
N ASN A 161 -4.44 -3.83 -35.61
CA ASN A 161 -3.34 -4.79 -35.82
C ASN A 161 -3.34 -5.94 -34.79
N THR A 162 -4.05 -5.80 -33.68
CA THR A 162 -4.18 -6.85 -32.68
C THR A 162 -5.25 -7.86 -33.08
N LEU A 163 -4.81 -9.08 -33.39
CA LEU A 163 -5.67 -10.20 -33.76
C LEU A 163 -5.85 -11.16 -32.58
N LEU A 164 -7.11 -11.45 -32.25
CA LEU A 164 -7.51 -12.22 -31.08
C LEU A 164 -8.35 -13.43 -31.47
N CYS A 165 -8.21 -14.52 -30.72
CA CYS A 165 -9.20 -15.59 -30.77
C CYS A 165 -10.53 -15.12 -30.17
N ARG A 166 -11.61 -15.82 -30.49
CA ARG A 166 -12.95 -15.52 -29.97
C ARG A 166 -12.99 -15.44 -28.44
N GLY A 167 -12.35 -16.37 -27.74
CA GLY A 167 -12.31 -16.36 -26.28
C GLY A 167 -11.58 -15.14 -25.68
N CYS A 168 -10.41 -14.77 -26.19
CA CYS A 168 -9.71 -13.55 -25.77
C CYS A 168 -10.52 -12.28 -26.07
N PHE A 169 -11.20 -12.24 -27.22
CA PHE A 169 -12.07 -11.13 -27.58
C PHE A 169 -13.24 -10.98 -26.60
N LEU A 170 -13.94 -12.08 -26.27
CA LEU A 170 -15.03 -12.08 -25.29
C LEU A 170 -14.55 -11.64 -23.90
N LYS A 171 -13.37 -12.10 -23.46
CA LYS A 171 -12.76 -11.64 -22.22
C LYS A 171 -12.53 -10.13 -22.21
N ARG A 172 -12.00 -9.54 -23.28
CA ARG A 172 -11.82 -8.07 -23.35
C ARG A 172 -13.15 -7.34 -23.28
N ALA A 173 -14.20 -7.83 -23.93
CA ALA A 173 -15.52 -7.21 -23.88
C ALA A 173 -16.15 -7.24 -22.47
N ALA A 174 -15.83 -8.26 -21.68
CA ALA A 174 -16.33 -8.42 -20.31
C ALA A 174 -15.51 -7.66 -19.25
N SER A 175 -14.37 -7.04 -19.60
CA SER A 175 -13.44 -6.46 -18.62
C SER A 175 -13.97 -5.25 -17.87
N SER A 176 -14.97 -4.56 -18.40
CA SER A 176 -15.63 -3.43 -17.71
C SER A 176 -16.58 -3.90 -16.60
N ARG A 177 -16.68 -5.20 -16.36
CA ARG A 177 -17.54 -5.78 -15.34
C ARG A 177 -16.67 -6.42 -14.27
N SER A 178 -16.85 -6.00 -13.03
CA SER A 178 -16.34 -6.72 -11.86
C SER A 178 -17.43 -6.79 -10.80
N ARG A 179 -18.09 -7.95 -10.70
CA ARG A 179 -19.17 -8.18 -9.73
C ARG A 179 -18.64 -8.12 -8.30
N ILE A 180 -17.46 -8.69 -8.07
CA ILE A 180 -16.85 -8.72 -6.73
C ILE A 180 -16.41 -7.33 -6.25
N PHE A 181 -15.86 -6.49 -7.14
CA PHE A 181 -15.53 -5.11 -6.75
C PHE A 181 -16.80 -4.30 -6.49
N LYS A 182 -17.87 -4.53 -7.26
CA LYS A 182 -19.18 -3.91 -6.98
C LYS A 182 -19.71 -4.32 -5.61
N GLN A 183 -19.66 -5.61 -5.28
CA GLN A 183 -20.03 -6.12 -3.95
C GLN A 183 -19.17 -5.52 -2.83
N PHE A 184 -17.87 -5.32 -3.08
CA PHE A 184 -16.99 -4.64 -2.13
C PHE A 184 -17.45 -3.20 -1.87
N CYS A 185 -17.76 -2.42 -2.91
CA CYS A 185 -18.28 -1.06 -2.77
C CYS A 185 -19.64 -1.02 -2.03
N GLU A 186 -20.54 -1.95 -2.34
CA GLU A 186 -21.83 -2.09 -1.65
C GLU A 186 -21.67 -2.45 -0.17
N TRP A 187 -20.81 -3.41 0.14
CA TRP A 187 -20.46 -3.79 1.50
C TRP A 187 -19.84 -2.62 2.27
N LEU A 188 -18.92 -1.89 1.64
CA LEU A 188 -18.23 -0.74 2.22
C LEU A 188 -19.22 0.39 2.53
N LYS A 189 -20.22 0.62 1.67
CA LYS A 189 -21.31 1.58 1.93
C LYS A 189 -22.05 1.27 3.23
N ILE A 190 -22.40 0.00 3.45
CA ILE A 190 -23.11 -0.45 4.65
C ILE A 190 -22.23 -0.29 5.89
N LYS A 191 -20.95 -0.62 5.80
CA LYS A 191 -20.01 -0.51 6.92
C LYS A 191 -19.70 0.94 7.29
N LEU A 192 -19.46 1.81 6.31
CA LEU A 192 -19.20 3.24 6.54
C LEU A 192 -20.39 3.98 7.15
N ALA A 193 -21.61 3.49 6.96
CA ALA A 193 -22.79 4.04 7.65
C ALA A 193 -22.81 3.75 9.15
N LYS A 194 -22.09 2.72 9.61
CA LYS A 194 -22.00 2.33 11.03
C LYS A 194 -20.75 2.89 11.70
N GLU A 195 -19.61 2.78 11.04
CA GLU A 195 -18.33 3.27 11.55
C GLU A 195 -17.43 3.84 10.44
N PRO A 196 -16.67 4.91 10.69
CA PRO A 196 -15.69 5.38 9.71
C PRO A 196 -14.55 4.36 9.57
N MET A 197 -14.37 3.83 8.37
CA MET A 197 -13.25 2.96 8.02
C MET A 197 -12.28 3.71 7.12
N GLY A 198 -11.04 3.87 7.58
CA GLY A 198 -9.91 4.29 6.74
C GLY A 198 -10.05 5.66 6.08
N ALA A 199 -9.64 5.76 4.81
CA ALA A 199 -9.71 6.98 4.00
C ALA A 199 -10.87 6.92 2.98
N TRP A 200 -11.86 6.09 3.26
CA TRP A 200 -12.95 5.80 2.34
C TRP A 200 -14.09 6.79 2.54
N ASN A 201 -14.56 7.40 1.45
CA ASN A 201 -15.68 8.33 1.48
C ASN A 201 -16.94 7.68 0.86
N PRO A 202 -18.08 7.61 1.58
CA PRO A 202 -19.32 7.03 1.05
C PRO A 202 -19.82 7.67 -0.24
N SER A 203 -19.59 8.98 -0.45
CA SER A 203 -20.04 9.68 -1.66
C SER A 203 -19.25 9.29 -2.91
N ASP A 204 -18.06 8.73 -2.74
CA ASP A 204 -17.10 8.52 -3.83
C ASP A 204 -17.03 7.04 -4.28
N LEU A 205 -17.84 6.16 -3.69
CA LEU A 205 -17.80 4.71 -3.94
C LEU A 205 -18.03 4.34 -5.41
N ASP A 206 -18.98 5.00 -6.07
CA ASP A 206 -19.24 4.81 -7.50
C ASP A 206 -18.04 5.25 -8.36
N ASN A 207 -17.34 6.31 -7.94
CA ASN A 207 -16.12 6.76 -8.59
C ASN A 207 -14.98 5.76 -8.36
N TYR A 208 -14.85 5.20 -7.16
CA TYR A 208 -13.87 4.14 -6.87
C TYR A 208 -14.10 2.91 -7.73
N TYR A 209 -15.36 2.48 -7.88
CA TYR A 209 -15.74 1.39 -8.78
C TYR A 209 -15.31 1.71 -10.21
N LYS A 210 -15.84 2.81 -10.78
CA LYS A 210 -15.62 3.20 -12.18
C LYS A 210 -14.14 3.38 -12.51
N SER A 211 -13.38 4.06 -11.66
CA SER A 211 -11.95 4.34 -11.87
C SER A 211 -11.07 3.09 -11.81
N SER A 212 -11.48 2.07 -11.05
CA SER A 212 -10.72 0.81 -10.87
C SER A 212 -10.98 -0.19 -12.00
N ILE A 213 -12.17 -0.14 -12.62
CA ILE A 213 -12.52 -0.99 -13.77
C ILE A 213 -12.20 -0.38 -15.15
N MET A 214 -11.60 0.82 -15.20
CA MET A 214 -11.24 1.49 -16.46
C MET A 214 -10.32 0.62 -17.34
N GLU A 215 -10.54 0.68 -18.66
CA GLU A 215 -9.88 -0.21 -19.62
C GLU A 215 -8.37 0.05 -19.78
N GLU A 216 -7.89 1.26 -19.47
CA GLU A 216 -6.49 1.67 -19.61
C GLU A 216 -5.59 1.17 -18.46
N ARG A 217 -6.19 0.64 -17.39
CA ARG A 217 -5.46 0.19 -16.18
C ARG A 217 -4.86 -1.20 -16.39
N ASP A 218 -3.55 -1.28 -16.24
CA ASP A 218 -2.76 -2.54 -16.22
C ASP A 218 -2.00 -2.70 -14.89
N LEU A 219 -1.35 -3.85 -14.70
CA LEU A 219 -0.56 -4.17 -13.50
C LEU A 219 0.50 -3.11 -13.15
N SER A 220 0.99 -2.34 -14.14
CA SER A 220 1.89 -1.20 -13.91
C SER A 220 1.29 -0.18 -12.95
N HIS A 221 0.00 0.15 -13.08
CA HIS A 221 -0.66 1.16 -12.26
C HIS A 221 -0.80 0.73 -10.80
N ILE A 222 -0.95 -0.58 -10.57
CA ILE A 222 -0.89 -1.17 -9.23
C ILE A 222 0.55 -1.08 -8.72
N GLY A 223 1.52 -1.47 -9.54
CA GLY A 223 2.94 -1.47 -9.20
C GLY A 223 3.52 -0.08 -8.89
N ASP A 224 3.00 0.97 -9.52
CA ASP A 224 3.43 2.36 -9.29
C ASP A 224 3.15 2.82 -7.84
N LYS A 225 2.28 2.12 -7.10
CA LYS A 225 2.04 2.38 -5.68
C LYS A 225 3.07 1.70 -4.75
N SER A 226 3.99 0.92 -5.31
CA SER A 226 5.05 0.19 -4.61
C SER A 226 6.30 0.02 -5.49
N ASP A 227 6.86 1.12 -5.97
CA ASP A 227 8.14 1.18 -6.70
C ASP A 227 8.24 0.23 -7.92
N GLY A 228 7.12 0.00 -8.59
CA GLY A 228 7.01 -0.89 -9.75
C GLY A 228 6.90 -2.37 -9.41
N TYR A 229 6.70 -2.74 -8.14
CA TYR A 229 6.45 -4.11 -7.70
C TYR A 229 4.96 -4.36 -7.43
N VAL A 230 4.50 -5.57 -7.71
CA VAL A 230 3.17 -6.06 -7.35
C VAL A 230 3.30 -7.29 -6.46
N GLY A 231 2.34 -7.48 -5.55
CA GLY A 231 2.17 -8.70 -4.79
C GLY A 231 0.94 -9.44 -5.30
N LEU A 232 1.11 -10.73 -5.58
CA LEU A 232 0.01 -11.66 -5.86
C LEU A 232 -0.19 -12.54 -4.62
N ILE A 233 -1.39 -12.51 -4.07
CA ILE A 233 -1.82 -13.36 -2.96
C ILE A 233 -2.62 -14.51 -3.55
N VAL A 234 -2.27 -15.75 -3.20
CA VAL A 234 -3.08 -16.94 -3.39
C VAL A 234 -3.43 -17.49 -2.01
N SER A 235 -4.71 -17.68 -1.72
CA SER A 235 -5.17 -18.27 -0.46
C SER A 235 -6.19 -19.38 -0.73
N ASP A 236 -6.18 -20.39 0.13
CA ASP A 236 -7.05 -21.56 0.02
C ASP A 236 -7.25 -22.17 1.42
N GLY A 237 -8.46 -22.65 1.68
CA GLY A 237 -8.88 -23.25 2.93
C GLY A 237 -8.03 -24.46 3.35
N ASN A 238 -7.75 -24.57 4.64
CA ASN A 238 -7.07 -25.73 5.19
C ASN A 238 -8.08 -26.82 5.51
N ARG A 239 -7.85 -28.04 4.97
CA ARG A 239 -8.60 -29.27 5.32
C ARG A 239 -10.13 -29.13 5.21
N MET A 240 -10.62 -28.33 4.26
CA MET A 240 -12.06 -28.11 4.08
C MET A 240 -12.81 -29.42 3.81
N GLY A 241 -12.24 -30.31 2.98
CA GLY A 241 -12.82 -31.64 2.73
C GLY A 241 -12.96 -32.52 3.98
N GLU A 242 -12.07 -32.41 4.97
CA GLU A 242 -12.20 -33.13 6.25
C GLU A 242 -13.33 -32.55 7.11
N LYS A 243 -13.51 -31.24 7.07
CA LYS A 243 -14.60 -30.57 7.79
C LYS A 243 -15.95 -30.87 7.17
N LEU A 244 -16.02 -30.93 5.83
CA LEU A 244 -17.20 -31.37 5.11
C LEU A 244 -17.60 -32.80 5.50
N LYS A 245 -16.64 -33.72 5.73
CA LYS A 245 -16.90 -35.09 6.23
C LYS A 245 -17.62 -35.16 7.58
N THR A 246 -17.51 -34.13 8.41
CA THR A 246 -18.18 -34.10 9.74
C THR A 246 -19.66 -33.72 9.65
N VAL A 247 -20.11 -33.27 8.49
CA VAL A 247 -21.50 -32.87 8.25
C VAL A 247 -22.35 -34.10 7.97
N GLN A 248 -23.54 -34.18 8.59
CA GLN A 248 -24.40 -35.37 8.48
C GLN A 248 -25.49 -35.23 7.41
N ASN A 249 -26.02 -34.02 7.19
CA ASN A 249 -27.18 -33.79 6.33
C ASN A 249 -26.99 -32.61 5.36
N GLN A 250 -27.89 -32.53 4.37
CA GLN A 250 -27.90 -31.51 3.32
C GLN A 250 -28.03 -30.07 3.86
N GLU A 251 -28.84 -29.84 4.89
CA GLU A 251 -29.07 -28.51 5.46
C GLU A 251 -27.80 -27.94 6.10
N LYS A 252 -27.14 -28.73 6.97
CA LYS A 252 -25.87 -28.33 7.59
C LYS A 252 -24.76 -28.14 6.55
N PHE A 253 -24.79 -28.88 5.44
CA PHE A 253 -23.84 -28.69 4.35
C PHE A 253 -24.04 -27.32 3.67
N LYS A 254 -25.30 -26.95 3.40
CA LYS A 254 -25.65 -25.63 2.85
C LYS A 254 -25.24 -24.51 3.83
N GLU A 255 -25.50 -24.67 5.12
CA GLU A 255 -25.12 -23.70 6.16
C GLU A 255 -23.61 -23.50 6.24
N LEU A 256 -22.83 -24.58 6.31
CA LEU A 256 -21.37 -24.51 6.38
C LEU A 256 -20.76 -23.89 5.12
N SER A 257 -21.26 -24.27 3.93
CA SER A 257 -20.81 -23.69 2.66
C SER A 257 -21.10 -22.20 2.57
N ARG A 258 -22.28 -21.77 3.07
CA ARG A 258 -22.64 -20.35 3.16
C ARG A 258 -21.74 -19.61 4.13
N LEU A 259 -21.48 -20.19 5.30
CA LEU A 259 -20.57 -19.63 6.30
C LEU A 259 -19.17 -19.40 5.74
N ILE A 260 -18.58 -20.39 5.06
CA ILE A 260 -17.24 -20.28 4.44
C ILE A 260 -17.22 -19.13 3.42
N LYS A 261 -18.19 -19.11 2.50
CA LYS A 261 -18.28 -18.09 1.44
C LYS A 261 -18.47 -16.68 2.01
N GLU A 262 -19.35 -16.51 2.99
CA GLU A 262 -19.61 -15.22 3.64
C GLU A 262 -18.40 -14.76 4.46
N SER A 263 -17.80 -15.65 5.25
CA SER A 263 -16.63 -15.34 6.07
C SER A 263 -15.41 -14.98 5.23
N LEU A 264 -15.14 -15.68 4.14
CA LEU A 264 -14.04 -15.35 3.23
C LEU A 264 -14.26 -14.01 2.54
N ARG A 265 -15.48 -13.76 2.05
CA ARG A 265 -15.80 -12.49 1.39
C ARG A 265 -15.68 -11.32 2.35
N GLU A 266 -16.21 -11.45 3.57
CA GLU A 266 -16.11 -10.39 4.56
C GLU A 266 -14.67 -10.17 5.04
N SER A 267 -13.89 -11.24 5.28
CA SER A 267 -12.49 -11.12 5.69
C SER A 267 -11.66 -10.41 4.61
N LEU A 268 -11.88 -10.75 3.34
CA LEU A 268 -11.27 -10.08 2.19
C LEU A 268 -11.61 -8.59 2.15
N PHE A 269 -12.90 -8.25 2.23
CA PHE A 269 -13.34 -6.86 2.14
C PHE A 269 -12.83 -6.02 3.32
N GLU A 270 -12.83 -6.58 4.52
CA GLU A 270 -12.31 -5.93 5.72
C GLU A 270 -10.80 -5.73 5.64
N ALA A 271 -10.05 -6.72 5.19
CA ALA A 271 -8.60 -6.63 4.99
C ALA A 271 -8.24 -5.57 3.93
N ILE A 272 -8.97 -5.52 2.81
CA ILE A 272 -8.79 -4.50 1.76
C ILE A 272 -9.11 -3.11 2.29
N ALA A 273 -10.25 -2.94 2.96
CA ALA A 273 -10.65 -1.64 3.49
C ALA A 273 -9.68 -1.09 4.55
N ARG A 274 -9.04 -1.97 5.34
CA ARG A 274 -8.00 -1.60 6.31
C ARG A 274 -6.65 -1.34 5.67
N GLY A 275 -6.26 -2.18 4.71
CA GLY A 275 -4.92 -2.20 4.12
C GLY A 275 -4.71 -1.23 2.96
N LEU A 276 -5.77 -0.89 2.22
CA LEU A 276 -5.70 -0.09 1.00
C LEU A 276 -6.42 1.25 1.17
N THR A 277 -5.99 2.22 0.38
CA THR A 277 -6.58 3.55 0.31
C THR A 277 -6.72 3.96 -1.16
N PRO A 278 -7.85 4.54 -1.57
CA PRO A 278 -7.98 5.16 -2.88
C PRO A 278 -6.91 6.24 -3.08
N ASP A 279 -6.44 6.42 -4.32
CA ASP A 279 -5.62 7.57 -4.67
C ASP A 279 -6.46 8.82 -4.98
N ALA A 280 -5.80 9.93 -5.33
CA ALA A 280 -6.49 11.18 -5.65
C ALA A 280 -7.44 11.10 -6.86
N SER A 281 -7.27 10.10 -7.75
CA SER A 281 -8.18 9.83 -8.87
C SER A 281 -9.36 8.93 -8.48
N GLY A 282 -9.42 8.48 -7.23
CA GLY A 282 -10.38 7.48 -6.75
C GLY A 282 -9.95 6.04 -7.04
N PHE A 283 -8.80 5.81 -7.68
CA PHE A 283 -8.35 4.47 -8.03
C PHE A 283 -7.96 3.68 -6.79
N VAL A 284 -8.56 2.50 -6.63
CA VAL A 284 -8.17 1.54 -5.62
C VAL A 284 -7.22 0.55 -6.26
N PRO A 285 -5.95 0.48 -5.81
CA PRO A 285 -4.97 -0.39 -6.44
C PRO A 285 -5.18 -1.83 -5.96
N VAL A 286 -6.20 -2.49 -6.48
CA VAL A 286 -6.48 -3.91 -6.21
C VAL A 286 -7.15 -4.54 -7.42
N GLU A 287 -6.70 -5.73 -7.78
CA GLU A 287 -7.36 -6.57 -8.76
C GLU A 287 -7.81 -7.86 -8.09
N PHE A 288 -9.13 -8.09 -8.13
CA PHE A 288 -9.74 -9.36 -7.73
C PHE A 288 -9.69 -10.31 -8.92
N VAL A 289 -8.76 -11.27 -8.89
CA VAL A 289 -8.58 -12.21 -9.99
C VAL A 289 -9.50 -13.41 -9.82
N LEU A 290 -9.51 -14.03 -8.65
CA LEU A 290 -10.39 -15.14 -8.30
C LEU A 290 -10.88 -14.96 -6.87
N VAL A 291 -12.19 -15.05 -6.67
CA VAL A 291 -12.81 -15.08 -5.33
C VAL A 291 -13.97 -16.06 -5.40
N GLY A 292 -13.78 -17.31 -4.98
CA GLY A 292 -14.80 -18.35 -5.12
C GLY A 292 -14.66 -19.43 -4.06
N GLY A 293 -15.77 -19.76 -3.40
CA GLY A 293 -15.78 -20.77 -2.32
C GLY A 293 -14.79 -20.41 -1.21
N ASP A 294 -13.67 -21.12 -1.21
CA ASP A 294 -12.52 -21.03 -0.32
C ASP A 294 -11.22 -20.52 -1.01
N ASP A 295 -11.20 -20.41 -2.34
CA ASP A 295 -10.06 -19.95 -3.13
C ASP A 295 -10.08 -18.43 -3.36
N LEU A 296 -8.92 -17.82 -3.15
CA LEU A 296 -8.70 -16.38 -3.32
C LEU A 296 -7.42 -16.14 -4.12
N VAL A 297 -7.51 -15.36 -5.19
CA VAL A 297 -6.36 -14.77 -5.89
C VAL A 297 -6.55 -13.27 -6.04
N LEU A 298 -5.62 -12.51 -5.47
CA LEU A 298 -5.64 -11.04 -5.44
C LEU A 298 -4.32 -10.49 -5.94
N VAL A 299 -4.35 -9.39 -6.69
CA VAL A 299 -3.14 -8.61 -7.03
C VAL A 299 -3.26 -7.21 -6.45
N LEU A 300 -2.22 -6.76 -5.76
CA LEU A 300 -2.20 -5.46 -5.10
C LEU A 300 -0.76 -4.94 -4.95
N PRO A 301 -0.57 -3.68 -4.48
CA PRO A 301 0.74 -3.14 -4.20
C PRO A 301 1.47 -3.95 -3.13
N THR A 302 2.74 -4.23 -3.38
CA THR A 302 3.56 -5.10 -2.53
C THR A 302 3.65 -4.60 -1.09
N ASN A 303 3.70 -3.27 -0.92
CA ASN A 303 3.72 -2.61 0.38
C ASN A 303 2.51 -2.91 1.29
N ARG A 304 1.44 -3.48 0.72
CA ARG A 304 0.22 -3.90 1.42
C ARG A 304 -0.01 -5.40 1.39
N ALA A 305 0.57 -6.13 0.43
CA ALA A 305 0.29 -7.54 0.17
C ALA A 305 0.42 -8.45 1.40
N ILE A 306 1.55 -8.40 2.12
CA ILE A 306 1.77 -9.25 3.29
C ILE A 306 0.74 -8.99 4.40
N ARG A 307 0.41 -7.73 4.66
CA ARG A 307 -0.58 -7.37 5.70
C ARG A 307 -2.01 -7.75 5.31
N VAL A 308 -2.38 -7.54 4.05
CA VAL A 308 -3.70 -7.94 3.57
C VAL A 308 -3.86 -9.45 3.67
N ALA A 309 -2.87 -10.23 3.22
CA ALA A 309 -2.89 -11.70 3.35
C ALA A 309 -2.97 -12.14 4.83
N GLN A 310 -2.22 -11.48 5.71
CA GLN A 310 -2.28 -11.72 7.15
C GLN A 310 -3.68 -11.45 7.73
N ASP A 311 -4.28 -10.30 7.39
CA ASP A 311 -5.60 -9.92 7.88
C ASP A 311 -6.69 -10.86 7.35
N VAL A 312 -6.61 -11.29 6.09
CA VAL A 312 -7.54 -12.30 5.54
C VAL A 312 -7.46 -13.60 6.36
N CYS A 313 -6.26 -14.13 6.59
CA CYS A 313 -6.06 -15.34 7.38
C CYS A 313 -6.63 -15.21 8.80
N ARG A 314 -6.31 -14.11 9.49
CA ARG A 314 -6.75 -13.85 10.87
C ARG A 314 -8.26 -13.67 10.97
N ILE A 315 -8.83 -12.74 10.20
CA ILE A 315 -10.26 -12.39 10.27
C ILE A 315 -11.13 -13.59 9.86
N PHE A 316 -10.72 -14.37 8.86
CA PHE A 316 -11.45 -15.58 8.48
C PHE A 316 -11.52 -16.60 9.62
N GLN A 317 -10.40 -16.86 10.28
CA GLN A 317 -10.34 -17.82 11.38
C GLN A 317 -11.09 -17.32 12.63
N GLU A 318 -11.02 -16.02 12.94
CA GLU A 318 -11.81 -15.40 14.01
C GLU A 318 -13.32 -15.59 13.78
N LYS A 319 -13.82 -15.22 12.58
CA LYS A 319 -15.25 -15.31 12.26
C LYS A 319 -15.79 -16.72 12.24
N THR A 320 -15.03 -17.65 11.68
CA THR A 320 -15.46 -19.06 11.62
C THR A 320 -15.46 -19.68 13.02
N ARG A 321 -14.51 -19.32 13.90
CA ARG A 321 -14.53 -19.69 15.31
C ARG A 321 -15.76 -19.11 16.04
N GLU A 322 -16.08 -17.83 15.85
CA GLU A 322 -17.27 -17.19 16.44
C GLU A 322 -18.57 -17.87 15.99
N ALA A 323 -18.62 -18.34 14.75
CA ALA A 323 -19.74 -19.11 14.21
C ALA A 323 -19.75 -20.59 14.65
N GLY A 324 -18.87 -21.00 15.58
CA GLY A 324 -18.81 -22.36 16.12
C GLY A 324 -18.14 -23.39 15.22
N SER A 325 -17.57 -22.98 14.08
CA SER A 325 -16.87 -23.84 13.12
C SER A 325 -15.43 -23.37 12.97
N GLU A 326 -14.50 -23.86 13.79
CA GLU A 326 -13.11 -23.42 13.70
C GLU A 326 -12.42 -23.91 12.42
N LEU A 327 -12.24 -22.99 11.47
CA LEU A 327 -11.62 -23.19 10.16
C LEU A 327 -10.42 -22.25 9.99
N SER A 328 -9.45 -22.65 9.18
CA SER A 328 -8.28 -21.80 8.87
C SER A 328 -8.04 -21.73 7.36
N ILE A 329 -7.36 -20.66 6.93
CA ILE A 329 -6.94 -20.45 5.55
C ILE A 329 -5.45 -20.14 5.53
N SER A 330 -4.72 -20.69 4.56
CA SER A 330 -3.29 -20.39 4.35
C SER A 330 -3.11 -19.52 3.13
N SER A 331 -2.01 -18.76 3.07
CA SER A 331 -1.73 -17.85 1.96
C SER A 331 -0.29 -17.97 1.43
N GLY A 332 -0.12 -17.90 0.12
CA GLY A 332 1.16 -17.68 -0.55
C GLY A 332 1.22 -16.28 -1.18
N VAL A 333 2.27 -15.52 -0.89
CA VAL A 333 2.45 -14.16 -1.42
C VAL A 333 3.68 -14.09 -2.33
N ALA A 334 3.45 -14.01 -3.64
CA ALA A 334 4.50 -13.87 -4.63
C ALA A 334 4.71 -12.40 -5.01
N ILE A 335 5.93 -11.89 -4.88
CA ILE A 335 6.29 -10.49 -5.10
C ILE A 335 7.19 -10.40 -6.34
N ALA A 336 6.83 -9.57 -7.31
CA ALA A 336 7.64 -9.36 -8.52
C ALA A 336 7.44 -7.97 -9.11
N ARG A 337 8.26 -7.58 -10.10
CA ARG A 337 8.01 -6.36 -10.88
C ARG A 337 6.69 -6.45 -11.65
N SER A 338 6.01 -5.32 -11.86
CA SER A 338 4.71 -5.23 -12.54
C SER A 338 4.68 -5.78 -13.97
N LYS A 339 5.85 -5.87 -14.64
CA LYS A 339 6.01 -6.47 -15.97
C LYS A 339 6.21 -7.98 -15.95
N PHE A 340 6.35 -8.59 -14.77
CA PHE A 340 6.56 -10.03 -14.63
C PHE A 340 5.30 -10.79 -15.06
N PRO A 341 5.40 -11.89 -15.84
CA PRO A 341 4.23 -12.62 -16.29
C PRO A 341 3.36 -13.14 -15.13
N ILE A 342 2.11 -12.67 -15.07
CA ILE A 342 1.18 -13.00 -13.99
C ILE A 342 0.86 -14.50 -13.89
N SER A 343 0.84 -15.23 -15.00
CA SER A 343 0.66 -16.70 -14.98
C SER A 343 1.81 -17.41 -14.26
N ARG A 344 3.06 -16.94 -14.45
CA ARG A 344 4.22 -17.46 -13.71
C ARG A 344 4.17 -17.03 -12.25
N LEU A 345 3.74 -15.79 -11.98
CA LEU A 345 3.57 -15.28 -10.62
C LEU A 345 2.54 -16.07 -9.83
N HIS A 346 1.42 -16.42 -10.47
CA HIS A 346 0.38 -17.26 -9.90
C HIS A 346 0.92 -18.65 -9.54
N LYS A 347 1.60 -19.33 -10.47
CA LYS A 347 2.21 -20.65 -10.20
C LYS A 347 3.18 -20.61 -9.03
N ILE A 348 3.97 -19.54 -8.90
CA ILE A 348 4.85 -19.34 -7.75
C ILE A 348 4.04 -19.13 -6.45
N GLY A 349 2.96 -18.34 -6.51
CA GLY A 349 2.02 -18.17 -5.42
C GLY A 349 1.39 -19.49 -4.95
N GLU A 350 1.06 -20.40 -5.86
CA GLU A 350 0.57 -21.74 -5.54
C GLU A 350 1.62 -22.62 -4.87
N ASP A 351 2.86 -22.58 -5.34
CA ASP A 351 3.97 -23.31 -4.71
C ASP A 351 4.21 -22.81 -3.27
N LEU A 352 4.10 -21.50 -3.05
CA LEU A 352 4.16 -20.87 -1.72
C LEU A 352 2.96 -21.26 -0.85
N LEU A 353 1.74 -21.28 -1.40
CA LEU A 353 0.54 -21.73 -0.70
C LEU A 353 0.68 -23.19 -0.26
N LYS A 354 1.19 -24.07 -1.12
CA LYS A 354 1.48 -25.48 -0.78
C LYS A 354 2.50 -25.58 0.36
N SER A 355 3.51 -24.73 0.37
CA SER A 355 4.48 -24.63 1.47
C SER A 355 3.79 -24.20 2.78
N ALA A 356 2.95 -23.17 2.76
CA ALA A 356 2.18 -22.74 3.92
C ALA A 356 1.22 -23.82 4.46
N LYS A 357 0.52 -24.54 3.57
CA LYS A 357 -0.36 -25.66 3.93
C LYS A 357 0.39 -26.81 4.59
N ARG A 358 1.63 -27.11 4.15
CA ARG A 358 2.50 -28.11 4.80
C ARG A 358 2.74 -27.77 6.28
N LEU A 359 3.08 -26.51 6.59
CA LEU A 359 3.26 -26.07 7.97
C LEU A 359 1.94 -26.14 8.77
N SER A 360 0.80 -25.73 8.18
CA SER A 360 -0.51 -25.86 8.83
C SER A 360 -0.85 -27.32 9.16
N ASN A 361 -0.52 -28.26 8.29
CA ASN A 361 -0.72 -29.70 8.53
C ASN A 361 0.21 -30.24 9.62
N GLN A 362 1.43 -29.72 9.73
CA GLN A 362 2.36 -30.08 10.80
C GLN A 362 1.80 -29.69 12.17
N TYR A 363 1.36 -28.43 12.35
CA TYR A 363 0.71 -27.97 13.59
C TYR A 363 -0.52 -28.80 13.96
N LYS A 364 -1.29 -29.25 12.95
CA LYS A 364 -2.46 -30.09 13.19
C LYS A 364 -2.08 -31.48 13.68
N THR A 365 -1.04 -32.08 13.11
CA THR A 365 -0.63 -33.46 13.39
C THR A 365 0.12 -33.56 14.71
N GLU A 366 1.08 -32.66 14.94
CA GLU A 366 1.98 -32.69 16.10
C GLU A 366 1.33 -32.03 17.34
N GLU A 367 0.64 -30.90 17.16
CA GLU A 367 0.16 -30.07 18.28
C GLU A 367 -1.37 -30.03 18.40
N LYS A 368 -2.10 -30.66 17.46
CA LYS A 368 -3.57 -30.60 17.34
C LYS A 368 -4.12 -29.18 17.22
N ILE A 369 -3.35 -28.27 16.63
CA ILE A 369 -3.70 -26.86 16.48
C ILE A 369 -4.21 -26.59 15.05
N GLU A 370 -5.30 -25.82 14.95
CA GLU A 370 -5.78 -25.30 13.67
C GLU A 370 -5.11 -23.95 13.41
N ALA A 371 -4.21 -23.87 12.43
CA ALA A 371 -3.41 -22.67 12.18
C ALA A 371 -3.47 -22.21 10.73
N GLY A 372 -3.70 -20.90 10.53
CA GLY A 372 -3.46 -20.22 9.26
C GLY A 372 -1.98 -19.86 9.12
N CYS A 373 -1.37 -20.23 8.00
CA CYS A 373 0.05 -20.00 7.72
C CYS A 373 0.23 -19.14 6.46
N LEU A 374 1.35 -18.43 6.39
CA LEU A 374 1.71 -17.61 5.24
C LEU A 374 3.14 -17.87 4.80
N ASP A 375 3.33 -18.03 3.50
CA ASP A 375 4.63 -18.06 2.86
C ASP A 375 4.77 -16.91 1.84
N PHE A 376 5.98 -16.44 1.59
CA PHE A 376 6.25 -15.39 0.62
C PHE A 376 7.60 -15.56 -0.10
N ALA A 377 7.72 -14.97 -1.28
CA ALA A 377 9.00 -14.85 -1.97
C ALA A 377 9.07 -13.58 -2.83
N VAL A 378 10.26 -12.96 -2.85
CA VAL A 378 10.57 -11.83 -3.74
C VAL A 378 11.34 -12.34 -4.95
N ILE A 379 10.75 -12.16 -6.13
CA ILE A 379 11.28 -12.66 -7.40
C ILE A 379 12.00 -11.51 -8.11
N SER A 380 13.31 -11.61 -8.19
CA SER A 380 14.18 -10.66 -8.92
C SER A 380 14.45 -11.11 -10.37
N THR A 381 14.47 -12.42 -10.62
CA THR A 381 14.76 -13.02 -11.93
C THR A 381 13.78 -14.13 -12.27
N ALA A 382 13.40 -14.26 -13.55
CA ALA A 382 12.58 -15.35 -14.02
C ALA A 382 13.41 -16.64 -14.15
N SER A 383 13.40 -17.49 -13.13
CA SER A 383 13.95 -18.85 -13.20
C SER A 383 12.85 -19.86 -13.55
N SER A 384 13.23 -20.94 -14.25
CA SER A 384 12.35 -22.08 -14.55
C SER A 384 12.14 -23.00 -13.35
N SER A 385 13.08 -23.01 -12.41
CA SER A 385 13.06 -23.81 -11.18
C SER A 385 11.87 -23.49 -10.27
N GLY A 386 11.44 -24.49 -9.49
CA GLY A 386 10.42 -24.31 -8.45
C GLY A 386 10.99 -23.60 -7.22
N ILE A 387 10.14 -23.01 -6.39
CA ILE A 387 10.58 -22.30 -5.16
C ILE A 387 11.34 -23.21 -4.20
N GLN A 388 10.91 -24.47 -4.09
CA GLN A 388 11.57 -25.42 -3.21
C GLN A 388 13.01 -25.70 -3.64
N GLU A 389 13.24 -25.88 -4.95
CA GLU A 389 14.58 -26.09 -5.50
C GLU A 389 15.50 -24.87 -5.27
N ILE A 390 14.96 -23.66 -5.42
CA ILE A 390 15.70 -22.42 -5.13
C ILE A 390 16.08 -22.36 -3.65
N ARG A 391 15.17 -22.69 -2.74
CA ARG A 391 15.44 -22.70 -1.30
C ARG A 391 16.47 -23.74 -0.90
N GLU A 392 16.39 -24.94 -1.47
CA GLU A 392 17.35 -26.00 -1.21
C GLU A 392 18.76 -25.61 -1.71
N LYS A 393 18.88 -24.99 -2.89
CA LYS A 393 20.17 -24.60 -3.47
C LYS A 393 20.78 -23.32 -2.87
N GLU A 394 19.95 -22.30 -2.61
CA GLU A 394 20.43 -20.96 -2.25
C GLU A 394 20.26 -20.65 -0.76
N TYR A 395 19.32 -21.31 -0.08
CA TYR A 395 18.94 -20.97 1.30
C TYR A 395 19.03 -22.16 2.27
N SER A 396 19.75 -23.22 1.91
CA SER A 396 20.00 -24.35 2.80
C SER A 396 21.43 -24.85 2.69
N PHE A 397 21.96 -25.36 3.80
CA PHE A 397 23.20 -26.10 3.82
C PHE A 397 23.11 -27.21 4.87
N GLN A 398 23.69 -28.37 4.54
CA GLN A 398 23.58 -29.59 5.35
C GLN A 398 24.95 -30.03 5.86
N PRO A 399 25.39 -29.56 7.04
CA PRO A 399 26.46 -30.21 7.78
C PRO A 399 26.02 -31.59 8.29
N PRO A 400 26.95 -32.48 8.67
CA PRO A 400 26.60 -33.82 9.18
C PRO A 400 25.63 -33.74 10.36
N ASN A 401 24.54 -34.51 10.30
CA ASN A 401 23.51 -34.65 11.36
C ASN A 401 22.75 -33.37 11.76
N GLN A 402 22.80 -32.29 10.97
CA GLN A 402 22.04 -31.06 11.25
C GLN A 402 21.57 -30.38 9.95
N ASN A 403 20.35 -29.85 9.95
CA ASN A 403 19.78 -29.16 8.80
C ASN A 403 19.66 -27.64 9.07
N PHE A 404 20.38 -26.82 8.30
CA PHE A 404 20.36 -25.37 8.44
C PHE A 404 19.65 -24.74 7.24
N LYS A 405 18.67 -23.88 7.55
CA LYS A 405 17.94 -23.07 6.59
C LYS A 405 18.20 -21.60 6.88
N THR A 406 18.68 -20.86 5.90
CA THR A 406 19.00 -19.43 6.05
C THR A 406 17.76 -18.54 5.88
N HIS A 407 16.57 -19.15 5.92
CA HIS A 407 15.26 -18.53 5.98
C HIS A 407 14.42 -19.22 7.06
N ARG A 408 13.34 -18.58 7.55
CA ARG A 408 12.37 -19.19 8.47
C ARG A 408 11.05 -19.56 7.80
N ARG A 409 10.70 -18.90 6.69
CA ARG A 409 9.51 -19.18 5.87
C ARG A 409 9.16 -20.68 5.75
N PRO A 410 7.88 -21.08 5.81
CA PRO A 410 6.67 -20.27 6.06
C PRO A 410 6.50 -19.85 7.53
N TYR A 411 5.57 -18.92 7.80
CA TYR A 411 5.28 -18.37 9.14
C TYR A 411 3.84 -18.67 9.58
N ARG A 412 3.63 -18.88 10.89
CA ARG A 412 2.29 -18.94 11.49
C ARG A 412 1.69 -17.54 11.61
N VAL A 413 0.46 -17.37 11.12
CA VAL A 413 -0.27 -16.10 11.15
C VAL A 413 -1.17 -16.03 12.38
N PHE A 414 -2.03 -17.02 12.55
CA PHE A 414 -3.02 -17.09 13.62
C PHE A 414 -3.36 -18.56 13.88
N ASP A 415 -3.78 -18.89 15.11
CA ASP A 415 -4.12 -20.26 15.45
C ASP A 415 -5.24 -20.40 16.48
N SER A 416 -5.66 -21.66 16.70
CA SER A 416 -6.73 -22.03 17.63
C SER A 416 -6.47 -21.68 19.09
N LYS A 417 -5.20 -21.58 19.50
CA LYS A 417 -4.80 -21.31 20.88
C LYS A 417 -4.47 -19.84 21.12
N ASN A 418 -4.64 -18.97 20.12
CA ASN A 418 -4.26 -17.55 20.15
C ASN A 418 -2.79 -17.34 20.55
N ASN A 419 -1.90 -18.25 20.16
CA ASN A 419 -0.47 -18.06 20.41
C ASN A 419 0.03 -16.83 19.62
N PRO A 420 1.08 -16.13 20.10
CA PRO A 420 1.65 -14.97 19.41
C PRO A 420 1.94 -15.26 17.93
N SER A 421 1.61 -14.32 17.06
CA SER A 421 1.76 -14.46 15.61
C SER A 421 3.23 -14.27 15.21
N GLU A 422 3.86 -15.33 14.70
CA GLU A 422 5.25 -15.28 14.25
C GLU A 422 5.44 -14.29 13.09
N LEU A 423 4.44 -14.20 12.20
CA LEU A 423 4.46 -13.22 11.11
C LEU A 423 4.34 -11.78 11.64
N MET A 424 3.53 -11.53 12.69
CA MET A 424 3.50 -10.22 13.34
C MET A 424 4.83 -9.85 13.97
N ASP A 425 5.51 -10.82 14.58
CA ASP A 425 6.82 -10.59 15.16
C ASP A 425 7.82 -10.18 14.07
N LEU A 426 7.84 -10.86 12.92
CA LEU A 426 8.65 -10.48 11.76
C LEU A 426 8.32 -9.05 11.26
N ILE A 427 7.03 -8.76 11.02
CA ILE A 427 6.59 -7.45 10.51
C ILE A 427 6.98 -6.34 11.50
N SER A 428 6.72 -6.54 12.79
CA SER A 428 7.01 -5.54 13.81
C SER A 428 8.51 -5.36 14.04
N SER A 429 9.32 -6.40 13.80
CA SER A 429 10.79 -6.30 13.78
C SER A 429 11.24 -5.36 12.65
N ILE A 430 10.71 -5.55 11.43
CA ILE A 430 10.99 -4.68 10.28
C ILE A 430 10.55 -3.23 10.58
N GLU A 431 9.34 -3.02 11.10
CA GLU A 431 8.85 -1.68 11.47
C GLU A 431 9.76 -0.99 12.51
N THR A 432 10.23 -1.74 13.51
CA THR A 432 11.13 -1.19 14.54
C THR A 432 12.47 -0.79 13.95
N LEU A 433 13.04 -1.63 13.07
CA LEU A 433 14.28 -1.32 12.36
C LEU A 433 14.13 -0.09 11.44
N GLN A 434 13.00 0.05 10.75
CA GLN A 434 12.69 1.23 9.93
C GLN A 434 12.55 2.49 10.79
N LYS A 435 11.78 2.42 11.89
CA LYS A 435 11.53 3.54 12.81
C LYS A 435 12.81 4.07 13.45
N GLU A 436 13.68 3.17 13.90
CA GLU A 436 14.99 3.52 14.48
C GLU A 436 16.05 3.86 13.42
N LYS A 437 15.67 3.88 12.13
CA LYS A 437 16.53 4.17 10.98
C LYS A 437 17.79 3.28 10.96
N PHE A 438 17.63 2.00 11.25
CA PHE A 438 18.73 1.03 11.23
C PHE A 438 19.36 0.99 9.82
N PRO A 439 20.70 1.04 9.69
CA PRO A 439 21.33 1.14 8.38
C PRO A 439 21.09 -0.11 7.52
N LYS A 440 20.41 0.06 6.38
CA LYS A 440 20.15 -1.04 5.43
C LYS A 440 21.42 -1.71 4.91
N SER A 441 22.50 -0.94 4.75
CA SER A 441 23.81 -1.48 4.36
C SER A 441 24.35 -2.52 5.34
N ARG A 442 24.00 -2.43 6.63
CA ARG A 442 24.32 -3.45 7.64
C ARG A 442 23.49 -4.70 7.43
N LEU A 443 22.17 -4.57 7.28
CA LEU A 443 21.28 -5.72 6.99
C LEU A 443 21.74 -6.50 5.75
N ASN A 444 22.15 -5.80 4.69
CA ASN A 444 22.69 -6.43 3.49
C ASN A 444 24.01 -7.18 3.73
N GLN A 445 24.82 -6.78 4.72
CA GLN A 445 26.02 -7.54 5.10
C GLN A 445 25.64 -8.85 5.77
N TYR A 446 24.63 -8.85 6.65
CA TYR A 446 24.09 -10.10 7.24
C TYR A 446 23.50 -11.01 6.16
N TYR A 447 22.72 -10.46 5.22
CA TYR A 447 22.16 -11.22 4.11
C TYR A 447 23.24 -11.93 3.27
N LYS A 448 24.32 -11.21 2.93
CA LYS A 448 25.45 -11.79 2.19
C LYS A 448 26.17 -12.88 2.98
N ALA A 449 26.34 -12.69 4.29
CA ALA A 449 26.95 -13.70 5.15
C ALA A 449 26.13 -15.00 5.13
N LEU A 450 24.79 -14.90 5.15
CA LEU A 450 23.89 -16.07 5.10
C LEU A 450 24.01 -16.92 3.82
N LEU A 451 24.66 -16.42 2.77
CA LEU A 451 24.82 -17.15 1.50
C LEU A 451 26.18 -17.88 1.40
N SER A 452 27.03 -17.85 2.43
CA SER A 452 28.41 -18.38 2.36
C SER A 452 28.57 -19.89 2.54
N GLY A 453 27.51 -20.62 2.93
CA GLY A 453 27.43 -22.10 2.89
C GLY A 453 28.13 -22.89 4.01
N ASP A 454 28.95 -22.26 4.86
CA ASP A 454 29.65 -22.90 5.99
C ASP A 454 29.10 -22.41 7.34
N LYS A 455 28.78 -23.34 8.26
CA LYS A 455 28.14 -23.04 9.55
C LYS A 455 28.99 -22.16 10.47
N ASP A 456 30.25 -22.54 10.67
CA ASP A 456 31.11 -21.92 11.68
C ASP A 456 31.60 -20.57 11.18
N GLN A 457 31.93 -20.49 9.89
CA GLN A 457 32.25 -19.25 9.22
C GLN A 457 31.04 -18.29 9.22
N LEU A 458 29.83 -18.80 8.96
CA LEU A 458 28.61 -18.00 9.04
C LEU A 458 28.40 -17.43 10.46
N LEU A 459 28.48 -18.27 11.49
CA LEU A 459 28.31 -17.82 12.88
C LEU A 459 29.37 -16.77 13.25
N TYR A 460 30.63 -17.00 12.89
CA TYR A 460 31.71 -16.04 13.08
C TYR A 460 31.41 -14.71 12.38
N ASP A 461 30.99 -14.74 11.12
CA ASP A 461 30.69 -13.54 10.35
C ASP A 461 29.50 -12.76 10.94
N LEU A 462 28.43 -13.44 11.37
CA LEU A 462 27.28 -12.81 12.03
C LEU A 462 27.69 -12.17 13.38
N LEU A 463 28.51 -12.85 14.19
CA LEU A 463 29.04 -12.30 15.44
C LEU A 463 29.94 -11.09 15.21
N ARG A 464 30.86 -11.19 14.23
CA ARG A 464 31.77 -10.12 13.84
C ARG A 464 31.03 -8.89 13.32
N LEU A 465 29.99 -9.07 12.51
CA LEU A 465 29.13 -7.98 12.05
C LEU A 465 28.40 -7.31 13.22
N THR A 466 27.89 -8.11 14.16
CA THR A 466 27.18 -7.61 15.35
C THR A 466 28.10 -6.85 16.30
N ALA A 467 29.33 -7.30 16.48
CA ALA A 467 30.33 -6.62 17.29
C ALA A 467 30.75 -5.25 16.71
N ARG A 468 30.61 -5.06 15.39
CA ARG A 468 30.93 -3.79 14.70
C ARG A 468 29.79 -2.76 14.71
N LEU A 469 28.61 -3.12 15.23
CA LEU A 469 27.50 -2.19 15.39
C LEU A 469 27.80 -1.18 16.51
N LYS A 470 27.34 0.06 16.35
CA LYS A 470 27.37 1.04 17.45
C LYS A 470 26.47 0.57 18.58
N GLU A 471 26.72 1.01 19.82
CA GLU A 471 25.95 0.56 20.99
C GLU A 471 24.43 0.70 20.80
N LYS A 472 23.97 1.85 20.28
CA LYS A 472 22.54 2.07 19.97
C LYS A 472 22.02 1.09 18.91
N GLU A 473 22.75 0.90 17.82
CA GLU A 473 22.36 -0.01 16.73
C GLU A 473 22.31 -1.46 17.22
N ARG A 474 23.27 -1.87 18.06
CA ARG A 474 23.33 -3.20 18.66
C ARG A 474 22.16 -3.45 19.60
N LYS A 475 21.79 -2.49 20.45
CA LYS A 475 20.61 -2.57 21.31
C LYS A 475 19.33 -2.74 20.48
N VAL A 476 19.17 -1.91 19.44
CA VAL A 476 18.01 -2.02 18.53
C VAL A 476 17.98 -3.39 17.86
N PHE A 477 19.10 -3.86 17.31
CA PHE A 477 19.18 -5.15 16.63
C PHE A 477 18.88 -6.32 17.58
N ASN A 478 19.47 -6.33 18.77
CA ASN A 478 19.22 -7.39 19.75
C ASN A 478 17.74 -7.44 20.18
N ASN A 479 17.16 -6.30 20.56
CA ASN A 479 15.79 -6.27 21.06
C ASN A 479 14.78 -6.56 19.94
N SER A 480 15.00 -6.00 18.73
CA SER A 480 14.03 -6.09 17.63
C SER A 480 14.19 -7.32 16.75
N VAL A 481 15.37 -7.97 16.71
CA VAL A 481 15.61 -9.14 15.86
C VAL A 481 15.85 -10.38 16.72
N ILE A 482 16.85 -10.34 17.60
CA ILE A 482 17.26 -11.54 18.36
C ILE A 482 16.20 -11.92 19.39
N GLU A 483 15.85 -11.02 20.31
CA GLU A 483 14.89 -11.29 21.37
C GLU A 483 13.48 -11.49 20.80
N LYS A 484 13.04 -10.57 19.93
CA LYS A 484 11.68 -10.59 19.38
C LYS A 484 11.39 -11.81 18.53
N LEU A 485 12.35 -12.28 17.73
CA LEU A 485 12.18 -13.49 16.92
C LEU A 485 12.63 -14.77 17.64
N SER A 486 12.91 -14.67 18.94
CA SER A 486 13.32 -15.78 19.81
C SER A 486 14.54 -16.54 19.28
N MET A 487 15.53 -15.80 18.76
CA MET A 487 16.74 -16.36 18.18
C MET A 487 17.79 -16.65 19.27
N LYS A 488 18.34 -17.86 19.25
CA LYS A 488 19.53 -18.25 20.03
C LYS A 488 20.69 -18.42 19.08
N ASN A 489 21.81 -17.73 19.32
CA ASN A 489 22.98 -17.75 18.43
C ASN A 489 22.63 -17.49 16.95
N PHE A 490 21.70 -16.57 16.70
CA PHE A 490 21.15 -16.25 15.38
C PHE A 490 20.31 -17.35 14.70
N TRP A 491 19.88 -18.38 15.45
CA TRP A 491 19.05 -19.45 14.94
C TRP A 491 17.74 -19.57 15.73
N VAL A 492 16.68 -19.96 15.04
CA VAL A 492 15.44 -20.44 15.63
C VAL A 492 15.48 -21.96 15.52
N GLU A 493 15.50 -22.61 16.67
CA GLU A 493 15.48 -24.06 16.78
C GLU A 493 14.05 -24.57 16.64
N THR A 494 13.84 -25.48 15.70
CA THR A 494 12.55 -26.12 15.42
C THR A 494 12.76 -27.62 15.20
N SER A 495 11.74 -28.42 15.45
CA SER A 495 11.71 -29.83 15.05
C SER A 495 10.85 -29.99 13.80
N GLU A 496 11.36 -30.65 12.76
CA GLU A 496 10.59 -31.10 11.60
C GLU A 496 10.77 -32.61 11.45
N ASN A 497 9.69 -33.40 11.47
CA ASN A 497 9.74 -34.87 11.35
C ASN A 497 10.71 -35.57 12.35
N ALA A 498 10.75 -35.10 13.59
CA ALA A 498 11.68 -35.55 14.63
C ALA A 498 13.19 -35.27 14.37
N GLU A 499 13.53 -34.50 13.33
CA GLU A 499 14.87 -33.96 13.11
C GLU A 499 14.96 -32.50 13.57
N GLN A 500 16.11 -32.12 14.13
CA GLN A 500 16.37 -30.75 14.56
C GLN A 500 16.73 -29.88 13.34
N VAL A 501 15.96 -28.82 13.12
CA VAL A 501 16.16 -27.85 12.03
C VAL A 501 16.41 -26.47 12.60
N TYR A 502 17.48 -25.83 12.12
CA TYR A 502 17.88 -24.48 12.53
C TYR A 502 17.53 -23.48 11.43
N LYS A 503 16.71 -22.48 11.76
CA LYS A 503 16.19 -21.49 10.80
C LYS A 503 16.69 -20.08 11.11
N ASN A 504 16.96 -19.27 10.08
CA ASN A 504 17.38 -17.87 10.25
C ASN A 504 16.41 -16.87 9.57
N PRO A 505 15.72 -16.00 10.32
CA PRO A 505 14.76 -15.05 9.76
C PRO A 505 15.37 -13.74 9.23
N ILE A 506 16.69 -13.55 9.29
CA ILE A 506 17.31 -12.27 8.87
C ILE A 506 17.22 -12.08 7.35
N SER A 507 17.30 -13.16 6.56
CA SER A 507 17.08 -13.07 5.11
C SER A 507 15.67 -12.60 4.78
N ASP A 508 14.69 -13.12 5.51
CA ASP A 508 13.27 -12.78 5.41
C ASP A 508 13.02 -11.30 5.75
N ILE A 509 13.70 -10.76 6.78
CA ILE A 509 13.71 -9.31 7.11
C ILE A 509 14.24 -8.50 5.93
N VAL A 510 15.39 -8.89 5.37
CA VAL A 510 16.07 -8.13 4.32
C VAL A 510 15.23 -8.10 3.04
N GLU A 511 14.67 -9.25 2.64
CA GLU A 511 13.81 -9.37 1.46
C GLU A 511 12.53 -8.53 1.59
N LEU A 512 11.91 -8.47 2.77
CA LEU A 512 10.70 -7.69 3.00
C LEU A 512 10.94 -6.24 3.42
N TYR A 513 12.19 -5.84 3.66
CA TYR A 513 12.49 -4.55 4.30
C TYR A 513 11.89 -3.35 3.55
N ASP A 514 11.93 -3.35 2.22
CA ASP A 514 11.37 -2.27 1.39
C ASP A 514 9.86 -2.40 1.16
N PHE A 515 9.31 -3.58 1.44
CA PHE A 515 7.94 -3.95 1.12
C PHE A 515 7.00 -3.97 2.34
N ILE A 516 7.50 -3.67 3.53
CA ILE A 516 6.66 -3.39 4.68
C ILE A 516 6.64 -1.88 4.87
N GLN A 517 5.46 -1.26 4.74
CA GLN A 517 5.31 0.12 5.20
C GLN A 517 5.17 0.15 6.71
N GLU A 518 5.96 0.98 7.38
CA GLU A 518 5.71 1.43 8.74
C GLU A 518 4.23 1.87 8.83
N LYS A 519 3.52 1.47 9.90
CA LYS A 519 2.33 2.20 10.33
C LYS A 519 2.75 3.65 10.57
N LYS A 520 2.75 4.48 9.53
CA LYS A 520 2.62 5.92 9.70
C LYS A 520 1.36 6.05 10.53
N SER A 521 1.53 6.41 11.81
CA SER A 521 0.42 6.84 12.64
C SER A 521 -0.42 7.75 11.75
N ARG A 522 -1.69 7.38 11.58
CA ARG A 522 -2.66 8.22 10.89
C ARG A 522 -2.74 9.51 11.70
N GLN A 523 -1.91 10.47 11.33
CA GLN A 523 -2.19 11.88 11.51
C GLN A 523 -2.28 12.44 10.10
N MET A 524 -3.45 12.25 9.51
CA MET A 524 -3.92 13.22 8.54
C MET A 524 -4.05 14.53 9.31
N THR A 525 -3.21 15.47 8.91
CA THR A 525 -3.02 16.81 9.46
C THR A 525 -4.33 17.59 9.44
N GLU A 526 -4.75 18.09 10.61
CA GLU A 526 -5.72 19.17 10.69
C GLU A 526 -5.32 20.31 9.75
N ILE A 527 -6.28 20.85 9.02
CA ILE A 527 -6.11 22.12 8.32
C ILE A 527 -6.10 23.21 9.39
N LYS A 528 -4.93 23.79 9.67
CA LYS A 528 -4.85 24.98 10.52
C LYS A 528 -4.92 26.22 9.65
N ASN A 529 -6.00 26.99 9.84
CA ASN A 529 -6.03 28.38 9.40
C ASN A 529 -5.11 29.17 10.34
N VAL A 530 -4.09 29.79 9.78
CA VAL A 530 -3.11 30.56 10.55
C VAL A 530 -3.29 32.02 10.20
N PHE A 531 -3.54 32.83 11.22
CA PHE A 531 -3.50 34.29 11.15
C PHE A 531 -2.62 34.77 12.31
N LEU A 532 -1.53 35.46 11.99
CA LEU A 532 -0.58 35.96 12.98
C LEU A 532 -0.31 37.43 12.69
N LYS A 533 -0.69 38.30 13.63
CA LYS A 533 -0.26 39.70 13.64
C LYS A 533 0.99 39.83 14.51
N ILE A 534 2.06 40.38 13.97
CA ILE A 534 3.34 40.52 14.67
C ILE A 534 3.85 41.95 14.62
N GLN A 535 4.52 42.34 15.70
CA GLN A 535 5.24 43.59 15.81
C GLN A 535 6.74 43.30 15.88
N ILE A 536 7.51 44.00 15.04
CA ILE A 536 8.97 43.94 14.95
C ILE A 536 9.51 45.25 15.51
N THR A 537 10.11 45.18 16.69
CA THR A 537 10.69 46.34 17.37
C THR A 537 12.21 46.36 17.14
N PRO A 538 12.75 47.30 16.34
CA PRO A 538 14.18 47.42 16.15
C PRO A 538 14.89 47.86 17.43
N ARG A 539 15.87 47.06 17.88
CA ARG A 539 16.78 47.41 18.98
C ARG A 539 18.00 48.18 18.49
N THR A 540 18.41 47.95 17.24
CA THR A 540 19.43 48.76 16.55
C THR A 540 18.95 49.15 15.14
N PRO A 541 19.49 50.22 14.55
CA PRO A 541 19.20 50.58 13.16
C PRO A 541 19.42 49.39 12.22
N PHE A 542 18.58 49.22 11.21
CA PHE A 542 18.72 48.17 10.20
C PHE A 542 18.77 48.76 8.79
N HIS A 543 19.35 48.01 7.86
CA HIS A 543 19.38 48.37 6.45
C HIS A 543 18.81 47.23 5.61
N ILE A 544 17.78 47.51 4.82
CA ILE A 544 17.24 46.61 3.79
C ILE A 544 17.12 47.46 2.53
N GLY A 545 17.93 47.14 1.52
CA GLY A 545 17.99 47.88 0.26
C GLY A 545 17.93 46.93 -0.92
N SER A 546 17.56 47.44 -2.10
CA SER A 546 17.58 46.71 -3.38
C SER A 546 18.99 46.50 -3.94
N GLY A 547 20.02 47.11 -3.31
CA GLY A 547 21.40 47.08 -3.79
C GLY A 547 21.76 48.22 -4.75
N LEU A 548 20.81 49.10 -5.06
CA LEU A 548 21.02 50.30 -5.86
C LEU A 548 21.25 51.52 -4.96
N GLY A 549 22.14 52.40 -5.37
CA GLY A 549 22.34 53.72 -4.76
C GLY A 549 21.33 54.73 -5.30
N VAL A 550 21.13 55.84 -4.58
CA VAL A 550 20.31 56.97 -5.05
C VAL A 550 21.26 58.01 -5.65
N SER A 551 21.21 58.14 -6.98
CA SER A 551 21.80 59.24 -7.76
C SER A 551 23.24 59.66 -7.37
N GLY A 552 24.09 58.70 -6.97
CA GLY A 552 25.48 58.97 -6.59
C GLY A 552 25.69 59.69 -5.25
N ILE A 553 24.62 60.01 -4.51
CA ILE A 553 24.68 60.69 -3.21
C ILE A 553 24.73 59.67 -2.06
N ILE A 554 24.01 58.56 -2.23
CA ILE A 554 23.95 57.46 -1.25
C ILE A 554 24.30 56.16 -1.95
N ASP A 555 25.36 55.48 -1.49
CA ASP A 555 25.84 54.23 -2.10
C ASP A 555 24.86 53.06 -1.88
N LYS A 556 24.16 53.06 -0.74
CA LYS A 556 23.18 52.02 -0.37
C LYS A 556 21.91 52.64 0.20
N ALA A 557 20.91 52.79 -0.64
CA ALA A 557 19.59 53.28 -0.25
C ALA A 557 18.73 52.18 0.40
N MET A 558 17.86 52.58 1.31
CA MET A 558 16.87 51.68 1.89
C MET A 558 15.62 51.58 1.02
N LEU A 559 14.91 50.44 1.12
CA LEU A 559 13.58 50.30 0.58
C LEU A 559 12.60 51.17 1.36
N LYS A 560 11.81 51.95 0.62
CA LYS A 560 10.78 52.85 1.14
C LYS A 560 9.44 52.51 0.46
N ASP A 561 8.35 52.69 1.19
CA ASP A 561 6.99 52.51 0.67
C ASP A 561 6.55 53.72 -0.17
N ALA A 562 5.31 53.71 -0.67
CA ALA A 562 4.75 54.81 -1.46
C ALA A 562 4.67 56.14 -0.69
N SER A 563 4.74 56.11 0.64
CA SER A 563 4.78 57.30 1.50
C SER A 563 6.21 57.77 1.83
N GLY A 564 7.23 57.10 1.31
CA GLY A 564 8.64 57.42 1.54
C GLY A 564 9.19 56.90 2.87
N LEU A 565 8.43 56.09 3.61
CA LEU A 565 8.87 55.50 4.88
C LEU A 565 9.54 54.14 4.66
N PRO A 566 10.59 53.79 5.44
CA PRO A 566 11.21 52.48 5.35
C PRO A 566 10.20 51.38 5.68
N TYR A 567 10.30 50.24 5.00
CA TYR A 567 9.49 49.05 5.30
C TYR A 567 10.34 47.79 5.21
N ILE A 568 9.84 46.69 5.78
CA ILE A 568 10.50 45.37 5.73
C ILE A 568 9.70 44.50 4.76
N PRO A 569 10.25 44.12 3.59
CA PRO A 569 9.53 43.27 2.66
C PRO A 569 9.18 41.91 3.27
N GLY A 570 7.97 41.42 3.02
CA GLY A 570 7.51 40.11 3.46
C GLY A 570 8.41 38.98 2.94
N SER A 571 9.00 39.16 1.76
CA SER A 571 10.01 38.26 1.18
C SER A 571 11.31 38.20 2.01
N THR A 572 11.75 39.33 2.59
CA THR A 572 12.94 39.41 3.45
C THR A 572 12.68 38.69 4.78
N LEU A 573 11.51 38.95 5.37
CA LEU A 573 11.07 38.29 6.60
C LEU A 573 10.96 36.77 6.39
N LYS A 574 10.22 36.35 5.36
CA LYS A 574 10.05 34.95 4.95
C LYS A 574 11.40 34.26 4.73
N GLY A 575 12.32 34.90 4.00
CA GLY A 575 13.64 34.36 3.71
C GLY A 575 14.48 34.16 4.98
N ARG A 576 14.42 35.09 5.93
CA ARG A 576 15.16 34.99 7.18
C ARG A 576 14.62 33.90 8.09
N ILE A 577 13.31 33.78 8.22
CA ILE A 577 12.66 32.71 9.00
C ILE A 577 12.98 31.36 8.37
N LYS A 578 12.84 31.23 7.04
CA LYS A 578 13.20 30.02 6.29
C LYS A 578 14.65 29.61 6.54
N TYR A 579 15.59 30.56 6.55
CA TYR A 579 17.00 30.30 6.84
C TYR A 579 17.22 29.68 8.22
N HIS A 580 16.62 30.25 9.28
CA HIS A 580 16.76 29.72 10.63
C HIS A 580 16.03 28.38 10.79
N TYR A 581 14.81 28.28 10.27
CA TYR A 581 14.02 27.05 10.31
C TYR A 581 14.77 25.88 9.65
N THR A 582 15.33 26.09 8.46
CA THR A 582 16.03 25.04 7.70
C THR A 582 17.32 24.56 8.37
N ARG A 583 17.97 25.41 9.18
CA ARG A 583 19.19 25.04 9.91
C ARG A 583 18.92 24.41 11.27
N LEU A 584 17.90 24.90 11.98
CA LEU A 584 17.62 24.48 13.34
C LEU A 584 16.70 23.25 13.39
N TYR A 585 15.70 23.17 12.49
CA TYR A 585 14.71 22.09 12.53
C TYR A 585 15.34 20.68 12.48
N PRO A 586 16.34 20.37 11.63
CA PRO A 586 16.99 19.06 11.58
C PRO A 586 17.76 18.68 12.84
N LEU A 587 18.15 19.66 13.67
CA LEU A 587 18.89 19.41 14.92
C LEU A 587 17.98 18.83 16.00
N PHE A 588 16.68 19.14 15.94
CA PHE A 588 15.69 18.69 16.93
C PHE A 588 14.71 17.65 16.38
N HIS A 589 14.62 17.50 15.05
CA HIS A 589 13.64 16.65 14.39
C HIS A 589 14.27 15.77 13.32
N SER A 590 13.80 14.53 13.24
CA SER A 590 14.29 13.54 12.30
C SER A 590 13.56 13.56 10.94
N ASP A 591 12.56 14.44 10.77
CA ASP A 591 11.80 14.58 9.52
C ASP A 591 12.69 15.24 8.43
N PRO A 592 12.72 14.69 7.20
CA PRO A 592 13.55 15.24 6.12
C PRO A 592 13.03 16.61 5.67
N ILE A 593 13.93 17.58 5.49
CA ILE A 593 13.61 18.91 4.97
C ILE A 593 14.51 19.30 3.81
N CYS A 594 14.01 20.15 2.91
CA CYS A 594 14.78 20.66 1.79
C CYS A 594 15.76 21.75 2.26
N ILE A 595 17.06 21.50 2.10
CA ILE A 595 18.12 22.46 2.43
C ILE A 595 18.58 23.21 1.17
N ASP A 596 18.70 22.54 0.02
CA ASP A 596 19.11 23.13 -1.27
C ASP A 596 18.32 22.54 -2.46
N TYR A 597 17.02 22.86 -2.55
CA TYR A 597 16.14 22.54 -3.70
C TYR A 597 16.25 21.09 -4.23
N ALA A 598 16.20 20.11 -3.33
CA ALA A 598 16.26 18.68 -3.67
C ALA A 598 14.95 18.13 -4.28
N ALA A 599 15.02 16.87 -4.77
CA ALA A 599 13.98 16.10 -5.47
C ALA A 599 12.55 16.13 -4.86
N CYS A 600 12.41 16.45 -3.57
CA CYS A 600 11.10 16.69 -2.92
C CYS A 600 10.29 17.80 -3.61
N CYS A 601 10.93 18.73 -4.34
CA CYS A 601 10.25 19.77 -5.12
C CYS A 601 9.51 19.22 -6.35
N ALA A 602 9.75 17.97 -6.78
CA ALA A 602 9.10 17.36 -7.94
C ALA A 602 7.84 16.54 -7.59
N ILE A 603 7.50 16.42 -6.30
CA ILE A 603 6.30 15.72 -5.85
C ILE A 603 5.06 16.53 -6.29
N PRO A 604 4.05 15.96 -6.97
CA PRO A 604 2.90 16.73 -7.47
C PRO A 604 1.99 17.34 -6.39
N ASP A 605 1.97 16.74 -5.20
CA ASP A 605 1.12 17.17 -4.09
C ASP A 605 1.92 17.84 -2.98
N VAL A 606 1.66 19.14 -2.74
CA VAL A 606 2.31 19.94 -1.69
C VAL A 606 2.10 19.37 -0.29
N ARG A 607 1.01 18.64 -0.03
CA ARG A 607 0.72 17.99 1.27
C ARG A 607 1.74 16.91 1.61
N SER A 608 2.32 16.31 0.57
CA SER A 608 3.35 15.28 0.69
C SER A 608 4.77 15.86 0.72
N CYS A 609 4.93 17.17 0.58
CA CYS A 609 6.24 17.83 0.66
C CYS A 609 6.71 18.03 2.10
N CYS A 610 8.01 18.28 2.26
CA CYS A 610 8.59 18.61 3.58
C CYS A 610 7.97 19.89 4.19
N SER A 611 8.12 20.06 5.50
CA SER A 611 7.59 21.23 6.24
C SER A 611 8.07 22.57 5.67
N VAL A 612 9.32 22.66 5.18
CA VAL A 612 9.86 23.86 4.54
C VAL A 612 9.08 24.23 3.27
N CYS A 613 8.78 23.25 2.40
CA CYS A 613 8.01 23.49 1.18
C CYS A 613 6.55 23.81 1.49
N ARG A 614 5.95 23.16 2.49
CA ARG A 614 4.58 23.44 2.92
C ARG A 614 4.44 24.85 3.50
N ILE A 615 5.39 25.31 4.32
CA ILE A 615 5.36 26.65 4.94
C ILE A 615 5.75 27.73 3.93
N PHE A 616 6.94 27.59 3.32
CA PHE A 616 7.58 28.68 2.57
C PHE A 616 7.45 28.53 1.04
N GLY A 617 7.00 27.39 0.53
CA GLY A 617 6.91 27.12 -0.90
C GLY A 617 8.23 26.63 -1.52
N SER A 618 8.12 26.19 -2.77
CA SER A 618 9.23 25.74 -3.63
C SER A 618 9.11 26.38 -5.02
N ARG A 619 9.95 25.96 -5.98
CA ARG A 619 9.78 26.37 -7.38
C ARG A 619 8.54 25.76 -8.04
N ALA A 620 8.09 24.60 -7.56
CA ALA A 620 6.94 23.88 -8.10
C ALA A 620 5.63 24.19 -7.36
N HIS A 621 5.71 24.56 -6.08
CA HIS A 621 4.54 24.74 -5.21
C HIS A 621 4.53 26.10 -4.53
N ARG A 622 3.35 26.74 -4.49
CA ARG A 622 3.14 27.93 -3.66
C ARG A 622 3.24 27.55 -2.18
N GLY A 623 3.81 28.44 -1.37
CA GLY A 623 3.87 28.24 0.08
C GLY A 623 2.50 28.43 0.72
N GLY A 624 2.21 27.68 1.78
CA GLY A 624 0.94 27.75 2.51
C GLY A 624 0.78 29.03 3.35
N LEU A 625 1.87 29.74 3.66
CA LEU A 625 1.84 31.06 4.31
C LEU A 625 2.20 32.19 3.37
N VAL A 626 1.42 33.26 3.45
CA VAL A 626 1.65 34.56 2.82
C VAL A 626 2.19 35.51 3.90
N PHE A 627 3.29 36.20 3.57
CA PHE A 627 3.95 37.16 4.45
C PHE A 627 3.72 38.55 3.85
N LYS A 628 2.94 39.40 4.51
CA LYS A 628 2.77 40.80 4.09
C LYS A 628 4.01 41.62 4.42
N ASP A 629 4.17 42.76 3.75
CA ASP A 629 5.22 43.72 4.05
C ASP A 629 4.99 44.31 5.45
N ALA A 630 6.06 44.45 6.24
CA ALA A 630 5.98 45.08 7.55
C ALA A 630 6.14 46.58 7.42
N LEU A 631 5.07 47.29 7.77
CA LEU A 631 4.98 48.74 7.67
C LEU A 631 5.29 49.36 9.02
N GLN A 632 5.95 50.51 9.00
CA GLN A 632 6.25 51.25 10.22
C GLN A 632 4.94 51.74 10.84
N THR A 633 4.78 51.60 12.15
CA THR A 633 3.57 52.08 12.82
C THR A 633 3.49 53.60 12.74
N LYS A 634 2.31 54.13 12.40
CA LYS A 634 2.09 55.57 12.36
C LYS A 634 2.23 56.11 13.79
N PRO A 635 3.05 57.15 14.03
CA PRO A 635 3.09 57.79 15.35
C PRO A 635 1.71 58.34 15.70
N GLN A 636 1.17 57.92 16.85
CA GLN A 636 -0.06 58.50 17.39
C GLN A 636 0.26 59.87 17.98
N PHE A 637 -0.04 60.94 17.26
CA PHE A 637 0.15 62.31 17.73
C PHE A 637 -1.02 62.76 18.63
N LYS A 638 -1.27 62.06 19.74
CA LYS A 638 -2.22 62.54 20.75
C LYS A 638 -1.58 63.69 21.54
N GLY A 639 -2.18 64.89 21.46
CA GLY A 639 -1.77 66.07 22.26
C GLY A 639 -0.75 67.01 21.61
N ILE A 640 -0.43 66.88 20.33
CA ILE A 640 0.50 67.79 19.62
C ILE A 640 -0.28 68.88 18.86
N PRO A 641 0.06 70.18 18.97
CA PRO A 641 -0.63 71.26 18.24
C PRO A 641 -0.60 71.07 16.72
N SER A 642 -1.70 71.40 16.04
CA SER A 642 -1.95 71.13 14.61
C SER A 642 -0.82 71.59 13.68
N ARG A 643 -0.19 72.75 13.95
CA ARG A 643 0.95 73.27 13.19
C ARG A 643 2.20 72.39 13.25
N ARG A 644 2.45 71.73 14.39
CA ARG A 644 3.58 70.79 14.54
C ARG A 644 3.29 69.46 13.83
N VAL A 645 2.03 69.01 13.84
CA VAL A 645 1.60 67.82 13.10
C VAL A 645 1.78 68.04 11.59
N GLU A 646 1.47 69.22 11.09
CA GLU A 646 1.64 69.59 9.67
C GLU A 646 3.12 69.64 9.25
N PHE A 647 3.98 70.24 10.09
CA PHE A 647 5.45 70.23 9.88
C PHE A 647 6.06 68.81 9.92
N MET A 648 5.55 67.95 10.83
CA MET A 648 5.99 66.54 10.96
C MET A 648 5.45 65.63 9.84
N LYS A 649 4.38 66.03 9.13
CA LYS A 649 3.94 65.39 7.88
C LYS A 649 4.88 65.73 6.72
N THR A 650 5.44 66.93 6.68
CA THR A 650 6.38 67.39 5.63
C THR A 650 7.81 66.85 5.84
N TYR A 651 8.25 66.72 7.09
CA TYR A 651 9.53 66.11 7.46
C TYR A 651 9.31 65.04 8.53
N PRO A 652 9.17 63.75 8.16
CA PRO A 652 8.94 62.68 9.12
C PRO A 652 10.10 62.63 10.13
N PRO A 653 9.85 62.73 11.45
CA PRO A 653 10.89 62.69 12.49
C PRO A 653 11.67 61.36 12.52
N PHE A 654 11.19 60.37 11.76
CA PHE A 654 11.67 58.99 11.75
C PHE A 654 12.23 58.58 10.38
N SER A 655 12.65 59.58 9.60
CA SER A 655 13.35 59.40 8.32
C SER A 655 14.63 58.58 8.49
N PRO A 656 15.04 57.77 7.48
CA PRO A 656 16.30 57.05 7.53
C PRO A 656 17.49 57.99 7.73
N SER A 657 18.46 57.55 8.54
CA SER A 657 19.71 58.29 8.76
C SER A 657 20.82 57.73 7.87
N ILE A 658 21.79 58.56 7.49
CA ILE A 658 22.94 58.11 6.70
C ILE A 658 24.07 57.70 7.64
N ARG A 659 24.53 56.46 7.51
CA ARG A 659 25.67 55.91 8.23
C ARG A 659 26.84 55.70 7.27
N MET A 660 28.01 56.24 7.62
CA MET A 660 29.24 56.02 6.86
C MET A 660 29.88 54.69 7.25
N GLY A 661 30.45 54.01 6.26
CA GLY A 661 31.16 52.75 6.44
C GLY A 661 32.41 52.67 5.57
N VAL A 662 33.40 51.91 6.04
CA VAL A 662 34.60 51.61 5.25
C VAL A 662 34.47 50.22 4.63
N LYS A 663 34.86 50.06 3.36
CA LYS A 663 34.87 48.75 2.70
C LYS A 663 36.05 47.92 3.22
N ILE A 664 35.83 46.63 3.48
CA ILE A 664 36.88 45.70 3.92
C ILE A 664 37.33 44.87 2.72
N SER A 665 38.64 44.84 2.47
CA SER A 665 39.24 43.93 1.49
C SER A 665 39.18 42.51 2.03
N ARG A 666 38.36 41.65 1.42
CA ARG A 666 38.24 40.23 1.84
C ARG A 666 39.56 39.46 1.73
N ARG A 667 40.41 39.81 0.74
CA ARG A 667 41.72 39.18 0.52
C ARG A 667 42.73 39.58 1.61
N ARG A 668 42.74 40.85 2.02
CA ARG A 668 43.71 41.39 3.00
C ARG A 668 43.20 41.41 4.43
N ARG A 669 41.90 41.20 4.65
CA ARG A 669 41.19 41.32 5.94
C ARG A 669 41.34 42.68 6.65
N VAL A 670 41.74 43.72 5.92
CA VAL A 670 41.86 45.11 6.40
C VAL A 670 40.95 46.05 5.60
N ALA A 671 40.77 47.29 6.09
CA ALA A 671 40.08 48.34 5.37
C ALA A 671 40.71 48.58 3.98
N GLU A 672 39.89 48.69 2.94
CA GLU A 672 40.32 49.03 1.59
C GLU A 672 40.56 50.55 1.52
N GLU A 673 41.75 50.98 1.13
CA GLU A 673 42.12 52.39 1.05
C GLU A 673 41.17 53.17 0.12
N LYS A 674 40.81 54.39 0.54
CA LYS A 674 39.95 55.34 -0.20
C LYS A 674 38.57 54.80 -0.62
N LYS A 675 38.04 53.80 0.09
CA LYS A 675 36.69 53.23 -0.18
C LYS A 675 35.74 53.39 1.00
N LEU A 676 35.38 54.65 1.26
CA LEU A 676 34.24 55.02 2.09
C LEU A 676 32.94 54.78 1.30
N PHE A 677 31.87 54.36 1.98
CA PHE A 677 30.54 54.30 1.40
C PHE A 677 29.50 54.75 2.43
N SER A 678 28.41 55.32 1.93
CA SER A 678 27.26 55.80 2.67
C SER A 678 26.11 54.78 2.60
N MET A 679 25.39 54.59 3.70
CA MET A 679 24.27 53.65 3.79
C MET A 679 23.13 54.28 4.58
N GLU A 680 21.93 54.29 4.02
CA GLU A 680 20.73 54.63 4.80
C GLU A 680 20.42 53.53 5.82
N VAL A 681 20.09 53.88 7.05
CA VAL A 681 19.65 52.97 8.11
C VAL A 681 18.38 53.47 8.77
N SER A 682 17.50 52.56 9.19
CA SER A 682 16.22 52.90 9.82
C SER A 682 16.40 53.56 11.18
N SER A 683 15.42 54.36 11.60
CA SER A 683 15.31 54.79 12.99
C SER A 683 14.84 53.61 13.86
N PRO A 684 15.53 53.29 14.97
CA PRO A 684 15.16 52.20 15.85
C PRO A 684 13.98 52.53 16.79
N GLN A 685 13.40 53.72 16.68
CA GLN A 685 12.44 54.24 17.66
C GLN A 685 10.99 53.78 17.41
N LEU A 686 10.65 53.38 16.19
CA LEU A 686 9.30 52.95 15.84
C LEU A 686 9.27 51.46 15.47
N PRO A 687 8.26 50.71 15.98
CA PRO A 687 8.06 49.34 15.59
C PRO A 687 7.43 49.23 14.19
N TYR A 688 7.50 48.02 13.64
CA TYR A 688 6.92 47.67 12.35
C TYR A 688 5.90 46.56 12.55
N GLU A 689 4.74 46.66 11.93
CA GLU A 689 3.68 45.66 12.04
C GLU A 689 3.49 44.92 10.72
N THR A 690 3.25 43.61 10.80
CA THR A 690 2.89 42.78 9.64
C THR A 690 1.94 41.64 10.03
N GLU A 691 1.33 41.07 9.01
CA GLU A 691 0.45 39.91 9.10
C GLU A 691 1.01 38.74 8.29
N ILE A 692 0.95 37.56 8.91
CA ILE A 692 1.25 36.29 8.27
C ILE A 692 -0.04 35.46 8.28
N ALA A 693 -0.56 35.17 7.09
CA ALA A 693 -1.84 34.49 6.95
C ALA A 693 -1.74 33.33 5.94
N GLY A 694 -2.52 32.28 6.17
CA GLY A 694 -2.65 31.19 5.20
C GLY A 694 -3.21 29.90 5.77
N ARG A 695 -3.26 28.86 4.93
CA ARG A 695 -3.71 27.51 5.30
C ARG A 695 -2.53 26.58 5.32
N LEU A 696 -2.28 25.98 6.48
CA LEU A 696 -1.14 25.08 6.68
C LEU A 696 -1.60 23.64 6.84
N PHE A 697 -0.95 22.75 6.09
CA PHE A 697 -0.95 21.32 6.32
C PHE A 697 0.30 20.98 7.12
N LEU A 698 0.27 21.01 8.44
CA LEU A 698 1.44 20.74 9.28
C LEU A 698 1.09 19.90 10.50
N LYS A 699 2.07 19.12 10.96
CA LYS A 699 2.02 18.49 12.28
C LYS A 699 2.14 19.59 13.34
N GLU A 700 1.54 19.40 14.51
CA GLU A 700 1.58 20.38 15.59
C GLU A 700 3.01 20.79 16.00
N LYS A 701 3.92 19.82 16.06
CA LYS A 701 5.36 20.07 16.31
C LYS A 701 6.03 20.97 15.26
N GLU A 702 5.64 20.86 13.99
CA GLU A 702 6.18 21.69 12.90
C GLU A 702 5.71 23.14 13.05
N PHE A 703 4.43 23.32 13.41
CA PHE A 703 3.85 24.63 13.66
C PHE A 703 4.45 25.30 14.90
N ASN A 704 4.58 24.58 16.01
CA ASN A 704 5.20 25.10 17.23
C ASN A 704 6.66 25.50 17.01
N PHE A 705 7.41 24.72 16.22
CA PHE A 705 8.78 25.07 15.86
C PHE A 705 8.85 26.32 14.98
N PHE A 706 7.93 26.47 14.03
CA PHE A 706 7.81 27.69 13.22
C PHE A 706 7.57 28.92 14.10
N LEU A 707 6.63 28.85 15.05
CA LEU A 707 6.36 29.94 16.00
C LEU A 707 7.58 30.27 16.86
N MET A 708 8.31 29.26 17.33
CA MET A 708 9.55 29.45 18.09
C MET A 708 10.61 30.21 17.28
N VAL A 709 10.86 29.78 16.02
CA VAL A 709 11.82 30.44 15.14
C VAL A 709 11.41 31.89 14.85
N LEU A 710 10.11 32.13 14.63
CA LEU A 710 9.56 33.46 14.41
C LEU A 710 9.78 34.37 15.63
N LYS A 711 9.43 33.89 16.84
CA LYS A 711 9.57 34.66 18.09
C LYS A 711 11.02 34.94 18.49
N ARG A 712 11.95 34.03 18.15
CA ARG A 712 13.36 34.11 18.55
C ARG A 712 14.28 34.68 17.48
N MET A 713 13.74 35.16 16.35
CA MET A 713 14.54 35.83 15.35
C MET A 713 15.04 37.18 15.91
N ASP A 714 16.37 37.32 16.00
CA ASP A 714 17.03 38.42 16.70
C ASP A 714 17.63 39.48 15.75
N LYS A 715 17.84 39.15 14.46
CA LYS A 715 18.49 40.04 13.50
C LYS A 715 17.92 40.02 12.08
N ILE A 716 17.64 41.20 11.52
CA ILE A 716 17.17 41.42 10.14
C ILE A 716 18.10 42.34 9.33
N GLY A 717 18.00 42.30 7.99
CA GLY A 717 18.73 43.20 7.10
C GLY A 717 20.23 42.93 6.90
N GLY A 718 20.91 43.85 6.21
CA GLY A 718 22.36 43.82 5.97
C GLY A 718 23.17 44.45 7.11
N GLY A 719 24.48 44.20 7.13
CA GLY A 719 25.39 44.85 8.10
C GLY A 719 25.39 44.26 9.52
N LYS A 720 24.89 43.02 9.70
CA LYS A 720 24.77 42.34 11.00
C LYS A 720 26.07 42.21 11.79
N SER A 721 27.19 42.05 11.11
CA SER A 721 28.53 42.01 11.72
C SER A 721 29.03 43.38 12.20
N ARG A 722 28.35 44.46 11.84
CA ARG A 722 28.64 45.85 12.22
C ARG A 722 27.63 46.39 13.25
N GLY A 723 26.92 45.49 13.94
CA GLY A 723 25.94 45.82 14.98
C GLY A 723 24.58 46.32 14.47
N LEU A 724 24.33 46.30 13.16
CA LEU A 724 23.04 46.67 12.59
C LEU A 724 22.04 45.49 12.64
N GLY A 725 20.76 45.82 12.71
CA GLY A 725 19.69 44.86 12.44
C GLY A 725 19.13 44.11 13.64
N ALA A 726 19.51 44.43 14.88
CA ALA A 726 18.96 43.75 16.05
C ALA A 726 17.48 44.11 16.22
N VAL A 727 16.63 43.10 16.40
CA VAL A 727 15.17 43.25 16.50
C VAL A 727 14.62 42.34 17.58
N GLU A 728 13.46 42.71 18.10
CA GLU A 728 12.62 41.86 18.94
C GLU A 728 11.25 41.69 18.31
N ILE A 729 10.71 40.47 18.34
CA ILE A 729 9.42 40.14 17.73
C ILE A 729 8.42 39.76 18.82
N THR A 730 7.30 40.45 18.83
CA THR A 730 6.16 40.17 19.71
C THR A 730 4.93 39.82 18.87
N PHE A 731 4.12 38.87 19.38
CA PHE A 731 2.82 38.58 18.81
C PHE A 731 1.83 39.59 19.35
N LEU A 732 1.07 40.23 18.46
CA LEU A 732 -0.01 41.12 18.85
C LEU A 732 -1.28 40.27 19.07
N PRO A 733 -2.09 40.56 20.11
CA PRO A 733 -3.38 39.93 20.28
C PRO A 733 -4.26 40.22 19.06
N GLU A 734 -5.12 39.27 18.70
CA GLU A 734 -6.17 39.51 17.70
C GLU A 734 -7.03 40.66 18.21
N THR A 735 -6.93 41.82 17.57
CA THR A 735 -7.94 42.85 17.70
C THR A 735 -9.21 42.25 17.12
N LYS A 736 -10.16 41.89 17.98
CA LYS A 736 -11.58 41.84 17.62
C LYS A 736 -11.94 43.27 17.19
N GLU A 737 -11.68 43.60 15.93
CA GLU A 737 -12.24 44.79 15.32
C GLU A 737 -13.67 44.44 14.93
N ASP A 738 -14.56 45.09 15.67
CA ASP A 738 -16.00 45.25 15.57
C ASP A 738 -16.66 44.85 14.25
N GLU A 739 -17.79 44.15 14.40
CA GLU A 739 -18.87 44.10 13.42
C GLU A 739 -19.18 45.53 12.93
N GLN A 740 -18.91 45.81 11.65
CA GLN A 740 -19.61 46.82 10.86
C GLN A 740 -19.62 46.42 9.39
#